data_AF-A0A6A6DPS9-F1
#
_entry.id   AF-A0A6A6DPS9-F1
#
_cell.length_a   1.000
_cell.length_b   1.000
_cell.length_c   1.000
_cell.angle_alpha   90.00
_cell.angle_beta   90.00
_cell.angle_gamma   90.00
#
_symmetry.space_group_name_H-M   'P 1'
#
loop_
_entity.id
_entity.type
_entity.pdbx_description
1 polymer ?
#
loop_
_entity_poly.entity_id
_entity_poly.type
_entity_poly.pdbx_seq_one_letter_code
_entity_poly.pdbx_strand_id
1 'polypeptide(L)'
;MAAKGDQTSRAMDVAARSIDLLAVLTKASQTAEIGVVTLREISNWLGREGLDENELKFFLESTRALARPNNQAEVVNFFKAIIDRKPKRLIVPLSARPSGALGRLISTDPYQQWITSTISCLFRYHDERFIKHVLCNLIMQKSHEGSKPLSEYQLEWHPDTLRLGDVVNKVIHSNWLHIANAGIIGSPGECPHLPEELQWACEKGHNVESYKLAVIITKLLDPPREVIVQSEHLLTNLVLWLIWHFGGHLRIVVSGEIKYDKHLGPKDNTVECRVLKSCPKGKDKECTASKSAPTFQMLENVAGSLKTLFSGKYDSRQTLKSEPRVRQKLYHSPFQYPKGSQNSIKIQTQCTAQEILRWFVERPVSRVPHSSRLEFLVSLASSSESPSDLRIGDLLGRTPGLLNTQCGELGRAFVVFSLPRQLTPSTDDNPMDESSNGDEDMEDESVAFDRRPQVLLMFFPILQDLIESVGQSCRCYSCHRQSSCSNFSFDENCLQHKAFMDVMCYFAHGIADAFGAPDVSSYTETRAGDYGATAILLDVIDNVRFDHRKPEGLLRWDTLLSTSAQVFLGCPPLDQLTDATHNDASVDTSPNFMQHLSSTVVAIQYGDLAVVVPWLDISQRLSTRGCFRFTVAEGQLGVPVDEELGRMQFQALARDVAVIETQHTEDVSDYVERYKMSGHASSSHIEVFDDQCEALCAYVLVSVDRNRYKLLMRVSSKLHSRMVDPSRSMLKLSQGVFNIRCNHQATRSGIVPDGHTVELYEFDDLLGRWGDTTGRQSISEDNSSESSGTMSDEEKENSETEGNVSLSNTVAEPNMKKPEQARSSRVQPLCVSHVLGSSFKYNTALALMGDGPVFINRGDSCLTCSLERAADFKTENGTQNHGRWIVNKVRDPVRQLPRSTPRLKGSRKAGLLEDASRIKSDDGSGLGVDVTVMEIVE
;
A
#
# COMPACT_ATOMS: atom_id res chain seq x y z
N MET A 1 65.57 18.89 -6.28
CA MET A 1 64.82 18.13 -5.25
C MET A 1 63.64 18.96 -4.70
N ALA A 2 62.67 19.35 -5.55
CA ALA A 2 61.53 20.17 -5.12
C ALA A 2 60.28 19.95 -5.99
N ALA A 3 59.88 18.69 -6.19
CA ALA A 3 58.69 18.37 -7.01
C ALA A 3 57.87 17.16 -6.52
N LYS A 4 58.22 16.56 -5.36
CA LYS A 4 57.48 15.42 -4.79
C LYS A 4 56.63 15.76 -3.56
N GLY A 5 56.75 16.96 -3.00
CA GLY A 5 55.97 17.42 -1.85
C GLY A 5 54.63 18.09 -2.20
N ASP A 6 54.44 18.53 -3.44
CA ASP A 6 53.29 19.36 -3.84
C ASP A 6 52.17 18.56 -4.54
N GLN A 7 52.46 17.31 -4.94
CA GLN A 7 51.46 16.36 -5.45
C GLN A 7 50.79 15.58 -4.31
N THR A 8 51.53 15.30 -3.22
CA THR A 8 50.98 14.67 -2.01
C THR A 8 50.20 15.66 -1.16
N SER A 9 50.57 16.95 -1.12
CA SER A 9 49.76 17.99 -0.49
C SER A 9 48.42 18.17 -1.21
N ARG A 10 48.42 18.25 -2.55
CA ARG A 10 47.19 18.36 -3.37
C ARG A 10 46.35 17.07 -3.38
N ALA A 11 46.96 15.89 -3.32
CA ALA A 11 46.22 14.62 -3.19
C ALA A 11 45.59 14.45 -1.79
N MET A 12 46.25 14.91 -0.73
CA MET A 12 45.65 14.97 0.62
C MET A 12 44.59 16.07 0.74
N ASP A 13 44.73 17.18 0.01
CA ASP A 13 43.74 18.25 -0.04
C ASP A 13 42.48 17.83 -0.82
N VAL A 14 42.62 17.02 -1.88
CA VAL A 14 41.48 16.46 -2.63
C VAL A 14 40.77 15.34 -1.84
N ALA A 15 41.51 14.51 -1.10
CA ALA A 15 40.92 13.52 -0.19
C ALA A 15 40.17 14.19 0.97
N ALA A 16 40.73 15.27 1.54
CA ALA A 16 40.09 16.07 2.60
C ALA A 16 38.89 16.92 2.11
N ARG A 17 38.82 17.24 0.80
CA ARG A 17 37.74 18.03 0.19
C ARG A 17 36.59 17.21 -0.40
N SER A 18 36.75 15.88 -0.52
CA SER A 18 35.65 14.92 -0.71
C SER A 18 34.61 14.94 0.41
N ILE A 19 35.06 15.43 1.56
CA ILE A 19 34.39 15.32 2.83
C ILE A 19 33.60 16.61 3.05
N ASP A 20 32.77 17.10 2.12
CA ASP A 20 32.12 18.42 2.34
C ASP A 20 30.59 18.41 2.32
N LEU A 21 29.92 17.36 1.80
CA LEU A 21 28.62 16.97 2.39
C LEU A 21 28.90 16.06 3.58
N LEU A 22 29.79 15.09 3.41
CA LEU A 22 30.24 14.20 4.49
C LEU A 22 30.89 14.95 5.67
N ALA A 23 31.72 16.01 5.52
CA ALA A 23 32.21 16.82 6.66
C ALA A 23 31.46 18.10 6.93
N VAL A 24 30.50 18.55 6.11
CA VAL A 24 29.46 19.44 6.63
C VAL A 24 28.53 18.64 7.54
N LEU A 25 28.23 17.37 7.21
CA LEU A 25 27.55 16.40 8.08
C LEU A 25 28.44 15.96 9.27
N THR A 26 29.77 15.86 9.10
CA THR A 26 30.74 15.59 10.19
C THR A 26 31.09 16.86 11.01
N LYS A 27 30.85 18.07 10.50
CA LYS A 27 30.91 19.32 11.30
C LYS A 27 29.59 19.56 12.02
N ALA A 28 28.45 19.26 11.40
CA ALA A 28 27.16 19.14 12.08
C ALA A 28 27.15 17.97 13.10
N SER A 29 28.04 16.98 12.95
CA SER A 29 28.27 15.91 13.93
C SER A 29 29.08 16.34 15.15
N GLN A 30 29.45 17.62 15.30
CA GLN A 30 29.90 18.13 16.61
C GLN A 30 28.76 18.13 17.65
N THR A 31 27.51 17.98 17.20
CA THR A 31 26.42 17.39 17.99
C THR A 31 26.35 15.88 17.71
N ALA A 32 27.00 15.10 18.57
CA ALA A 32 27.43 13.71 18.33
C ALA A 32 26.34 12.66 18.01
N GLU A 33 25.04 12.98 18.08
CA GLU A 33 23.96 12.00 17.88
C GLU A 33 23.30 12.07 16.48
N ILE A 34 23.33 13.21 15.79
CA ILE A 34 22.60 13.40 14.51
C ILE A 34 23.46 13.00 13.30
N GLY A 35 24.75 13.35 13.30
CA GLY A 35 25.62 13.10 12.16
C GLY A 35 25.89 11.61 11.86
N VAL A 36 25.98 10.76 12.88
CA VAL A 36 26.19 9.31 12.69
C VAL A 36 24.95 8.65 12.07
N VAL A 37 23.76 9.14 12.40
CA VAL A 37 22.49 8.65 11.85
C VAL A 37 22.37 9.05 10.38
N THR A 38 22.63 10.31 10.04
CA THR A 38 22.55 10.80 8.66
C THR A 38 23.58 10.14 7.73
N LEU A 39 24.81 9.92 8.21
CA LEU A 39 25.86 9.28 7.43
C LEU A 39 25.54 7.80 7.16
N ARG A 40 25.00 7.11 8.17
CA ARG A 40 24.46 5.76 8.03
C ARG A 40 23.29 5.71 7.04
N GLU A 41 22.40 6.70 7.06
CA GLU A 41 21.25 6.78 6.14
C GLU A 41 21.70 6.99 4.69
N ILE A 42 22.70 7.84 4.45
CA ILE A 42 23.26 8.06 3.10
C ILE A 42 23.97 6.79 2.61
N SER A 43 24.80 6.15 3.43
CA SER A 43 25.45 4.88 3.06
C SER A 43 24.43 3.77 2.80
N ASN A 44 23.39 3.67 3.63
CA ASN A 44 22.29 2.73 3.41
C ASN A 44 21.51 3.06 2.13
N TRP A 45 21.33 4.34 1.80
CA TRP A 45 20.65 4.75 0.56
C TRP A 45 21.49 4.44 -0.68
N LEU A 46 22.79 4.77 -0.67
CA LEU A 46 23.73 4.41 -1.75
C LEU A 46 23.74 2.91 -2.01
N GLY A 47 23.86 2.10 -0.95
CA GLY A 47 23.81 0.64 -1.04
C GLY A 47 22.46 0.11 -1.54
N ARG A 48 21.34 0.73 -1.15
CA ARG A 48 19.98 0.36 -1.61
C ARG A 48 19.76 0.67 -3.08
N GLU A 49 20.19 1.84 -3.54
CA GLU A 49 19.96 2.31 -4.91
C GLU A 49 20.99 1.82 -5.92
N GLY A 50 22.06 1.18 -5.46
CA GLY A 50 23.13 0.66 -6.31
C GLY A 50 23.95 1.75 -6.99
N LEU A 51 24.06 2.93 -6.35
CA LEU A 51 24.77 4.08 -6.91
C LEU A 51 26.24 4.09 -6.51
N ASP A 52 27.10 4.53 -7.42
CA ASP A 52 28.51 4.74 -7.12
C ASP A 52 28.70 5.98 -6.24
N GLU A 53 29.48 5.84 -5.19
CA GLU A 53 29.82 6.93 -4.27
C GLU A 53 30.53 8.08 -5.03
N ASN A 54 31.34 7.77 -6.04
CA ASN A 54 32.02 8.80 -6.84
C ASN A 54 31.06 9.60 -7.72
N GLU A 55 29.98 8.99 -8.20
CA GLU A 55 28.94 9.68 -8.97
C GLU A 55 28.13 10.61 -8.07
N LEU A 56 27.74 10.15 -6.88
CA LEU A 56 27.08 11.01 -5.90
C LEU A 56 27.98 12.18 -5.49
N LYS A 57 29.27 11.91 -5.22
CA LYS A 57 30.25 12.96 -4.90
C LYS A 57 30.35 14.00 -6.03
N PHE A 58 30.49 13.54 -7.28
CA PHE A 58 30.54 14.45 -8.43
C PHE A 58 29.27 15.28 -8.58
N PHE A 59 28.10 14.68 -8.37
CA PHE A 59 26.82 15.40 -8.36
C PHE A 59 26.78 16.47 -7.27
N LEU A 60 27.14 16.14 -6.03
CA LEU A 60 27.12 17.08 -4.91
C LEU A 60 28.13 18.22 -5.10
N GLU A 61 29.33 17.93 -5.61
CA GLU A 61 30.33 18.96 -5.92
C GLU A 61 29.85 19.90 -7.03
N SER A 62 29.26 19.35 -8.10
CA SER A 62 28.80 20.12 -9.26
C SER A 62 27.55 20.97 -8.99
N THR A 63 26.77 20.63 -7.96
CA THR A 63 25.52 21.32 -7.59
C THR A 63 25.67 22.33 -6.47
N ARG A 64 26.82 22.32 -5.77
CA ARG A 64 27.02 23.09 -4.55
C ARG A 64 26.81 24.58 -4.78
N ALA A 65 25.86 25.16 -4.04
CA ALA A 65 25.56 26.59 -4.06
C ALA A 65 25.29 27.16 -5.46
N LEU A 66 24.88 26.31 -6.42
CA LEU A 66 24.59 26.72 -7.80
C LEU A 66 23.43 27.70 -7.84
N ALA A 67 22.38 27.44 -7.07
CA ALA A 67 21.27 28.36 -6.83
C ALA A 67 20.98 28.44 -5.32
N ARG A 68 20.12 29.39 -4.93
CA ARG A 68 19.61 29.50 -3.56
C ARG A 68 18.11 29.78 -3.58
N PRO A 69 17.31 29.12 -2.73
CA PRO A 69 15.97 29.62 -2.43
C PRO A 69 16.07 31.00 -1.80
N ASN A 70 15.06 31.84 -2.01
CA ASN A 70 14.98 33.13 -1.35
C ASN A 70 14.43 33.02 0.08
N ASN A 71 14.40 34.14 0.79
CA ASN A 71 14.07 34.18 2.22
C ASN A 71 12.59 34.55 2.49
N GLN A 72 11.71 34.39 1.50
CA GLN A 72 10.28 34.65 1.69
C GLN A 72 9.68 33.67 2.70
N ALA A 73 8.65 34.11 3.42
CA ALA A 73 8.04 33.32 4.49
C ALA A 73 7.48 31.99 3.96
N GLU A 74 6.90 31.99 2.77
CA GLU A 74 6.35 30.80 2.11
C GLU A 74 7.45 29.76 1.84
N VAL A 75 8.60 30.19 1.33
CA VAL A 75 9.75 29.32 1.04
C VAL A 75 10.33 28.74 2.33
N VAL A 76 10.50 29.57 3.36
CA VAL A 76 10.98 29.14 4.67
C VAL A 76 10.00 28.16 5.33
N ASN A 77 8.70 28.40 5.22
CA ASN A 77 7.67 27.53 5.77
C ASN A 77 7.61 26.18 5.06
N PHE A 78 7.84 26.14 3.75
CA PHE A 78 7.96 24.89 2.99
C PHE A 78 9.10 24.01 3.52
N PHE A 79 10.31 24.56 3.68
CA PHE A 79 11.43 23.79 4.23
C PHE A 79 11.21 23.39 5.68
N LYS A 80 10.64 24.27 6.53
CA LYS A 80 10.25 23.90 7.90
C LYS A 80 9.26 22.74 7.92
N ALA A 81 8.29 22.70 7.02
CA ALA A 81 7.31 21.62 6.95
C ALA A 81 7.93 20.27 6.51
N ILE A 82 9.04 20.30 5.77
CA ILE A 82 9.82 19.09 5.43
C ILE A 82 10.69 18.65 6.61
N ILE A 83 11.27 19.60 7.36
CA ILE A 83 12.27 19.32 8.41
C ILE A 83 11.62 19.01 9.77
N ASP A 84 10.66 19.83 10.23
CA ASP A 84 10.12 19.83 11.60
C ASP A 84 8.93 18.86 11.81
N ARG A 85 8.98 17.64 11.24
CA ARG A 85 7.92 16.63 11.44
C ARG A 85 8.10 15.92 12.78
N LYS A 86 7.21 16.16 13.75
CA LYS A 86 7.21 15.43 15.02
C LYS A 86 6.68 13.99 14.84
N PRO A 87 7.20 13.01 15.59
CA PRO A 87 6.61 11.66 15.63
C PRO A 87 5.12 11.71 15.96
N LYS A 88 4.30 11.02 15.17
CA LYS A 88 2.86 10.90 15.42
C LYS A 88 2.49 9.44 15.58
N ARG A 89 1.76 9.14 16.65
CA ARG A 89 1.12 7.83 16.85
C ARG A 89 -0.15 7.78 16.02
N LEU A 90 -0.31 6.73 15.23
CA LEU A 90 -1.41 6.60 14.27
C LEU A 90 -2.43 5.56 14.77
N ILE A 91 -2.00 4.30 14.79
CA ILE A 91 -2.78 3.13 15.16
C ILE A 91 -1.85 2.22 15.96
N VAL A 92 -2.28 1.69 17.09
CA VAL A 92 -1.40 0.79 17.87
C VAL A 92 -1.16 -0.49 17.06
N PRO A 93 0.10 -0.90 16.84
CA PRO A 93 1.36 -0.39 17.41
C PRO A 93 2.15 0.60 16.56
N LEU A 94 1.71 0.87 15.34
CA LEU A 94 2.44 1.67 14.36
C LEU A 94 2.47 3.16 14.70
N SER A 95 3.67 3.73 14.62
CA SER A 95 3.92 5.17 14.67
C SER A 95 4.71 5.59 13.44
N ALA A 96 4.59 6.86 13.06
CA ALA A 96 5.36 7.43 11.98
C ALA A 96 6.37 8.45 12.52
N ARG A 97 7.58 8.44 11.95
CA ARG A 97 8.65 9.40 12.20
C ARG A 97 9.16 9.98 10.88
N PRO A 98 9.82 11.14 10.88
CA PRO A 98 10.53 11.64 9.71
C PRO A 98 11.42 10.56 9.07
N SER A 99 11.25 10.29 7.79
CA SER A 99 12.20 9.49 7.00
C SER A 99 13.54 10.22 6.80
N GLY A 100 14.63 9.47 6.90
CA GLY A 100 15.99 9.89 6.57
C GLY A 100 16.34 9.83 5.09
N ALA A 101 15.39 10.16 4.20
CA ALA A 101 15.57 9.99 2.76
C ALA A 101 16.45 11.10 2.14
N LEU A 102 17.20 10.77 1.08
CA LEU A 102 18.14 11.71 0.44
C LEU A 102 17.50 13.04 0.05
N GLY A 103 16.31 13.04 -0.56
CA GLY A 103 15.61 14.27 -0.94
C GLY A 103 15.35 15.20 0.25
N ARG A 104 15.07 14.64 1.44
CA ARG A 104 14.91 15.40 2.68
C ARG A 104 16.24 15.84 3.27
N LEU A 105 17.26 14.98 3.23
CA LEU A 105 18.61 15.34 3.66
C LEU A 105 19.15 16.53 2.83
N ILE A 106 18.97 16.52 1.52
CA ILE A 106 19.32 17.64 0.62
C ILE A 106 18.57 18.91 1.03
N SER A 107 17.30 18.81 1.43
CA SER A 107 16.50 19.96 1.87
C SER A 107 17.00 20.59 3.19
N THR A 108 17.75 19.84 4.01
CA THR A 108 18.35 20.36 5.25
C THR A 108 19.67 21.08 5.03
N ASP A 109 20.34 20.86 3.89
CA ASP A 109 21.60 21.51 3.55
C ASP A 109 21.36 22.88 2.88
N PRO A 110 21.75 24.01 3.51
CA PRO A 110 21.57 25.35 2.93
C PRO A 110 22.23 25.55 1.56
N TYR A 111 23.27 24.77 1.22
CA TYR A 111 23.97 24.86 -0.05
C TYR A 111 23.32 24.04 -1.18
N GLN A 112 22.44 23.11 -0.84
CA GLN A 112 21.83 22.16 -1.79
C GLN A 112 20.31 22.16 -1.79
N GLN A 113 19.65 22.78 -0.80
CA GLN A 113 18.20 22.91 -0.69
C GLN A 113 17.51 23.46 -1.95
N TRP A 114 18.25 24.19 -2.80
CA TRP A 114 17.77 24.70 -4.08
C TRP A 114 17.34 23.58 -5.05
N ILE A 115 17.95 22.39 -4.95
CA ILE A 115 17.61 21.22 -5.77
C ILE A 115 16.18 20.79 -5.44
N THR A 116 15.88 20.63 -4.14
CA THR A 116 14.55 20.25 -3.65
C THR A 116 13.48 21.26 -4.07
N SER A 117 13.72 22.57 -3.90
CA SER A 117 12.74 23.58 -4.31
C SER A 117 12.58 23.66 -5.83
N THR A 118 13.66 23.49 -6.61
CA THR A 118 13.58 23.45 -8.08
C THR A 118 12.76 22.26 -8.56
N ILE A 119 13.06 21.05 -8.07
CA ILE A 119 12.31 19.83 -8.39
C ILE A 119 10.83 20.01 -8.02
N SER A 120 10.56 20.52 -6.82
CA SER A 120 9.19 20.71 -6.32
C SER A 120 8.41 21.75 -7.13
N CYS A 121 9.04 22.83 -7.61
CA CYS A 121 8.44 23.79 -8.53
C CYS A 121 8.06 23.16 -9.87
N LEU A 122 8.94 22.31 -10.41
CA LEU A 122 8.73 21.73 -11.73
C LEU A 122 7.72 20.59 -11.73
N PHE A 123 7.63 19.79 -10.66
CA PHE A 123 6.61 18.73 -10.54
C PHE A 123 5.18 19.25 -10.65
N ARG A 124 4.95 20.53 -10.39
CA ARG A 124 3.62 21.16 -10.56
C ARG A 124 3.13 21.14 -12.00
N TYR A 125 4.03 21.07 -12.98
CA TYR A 125 3.70 21.16 -14.41
C TYR A 125 4.34 20.06 -15.26
N HIS A 126 5.27 19.29 -14.71
CA HIS A 126 6.14 18.42 -15.48
C HIS A 126 6.39 17.06 -14.83
N ASP A 127 6.81 16.12 -15.67
CA ASP A 127 7.20 14.76 -15.30
C ASP A 127 8.68 14.66 -14.89
N GLU A 128 9.09 13.49 -14.39
CA GLU A 128 10.45 13.24 -13.93
C GLU A 128 11.49 13.39 -15.06
N ARG A 129 11.12 13.02 -16.30
CA ARG A 129 11.99 13.10 -17.47
C ARG A 129 12.35 14.55 -17.80
N PHE A 130 11.35 15.44 -17.83
CA PHE A 130 11.58 16.86 -18.05
C PHE A 130 12.49 17.45 -16.98
N ILE A 131 12.23 17.11 -15.70
CA ILE A 131 13.00 17.62 -14.56
C ILE A 131 14.45 17.14 -14.62
N LYS A 132 14.68 15.87 -14.96
CA LYS A 132 16.02 15.31 -15.19
C LYS A 132 16.78 16.16 -16.20
N HIS A 133 16.17 16.43 -17.35
CA HIS A 133 16.81 17.23 -18.39
C HIS A 133 17.10 18.65 -17.93
N VAL A 134 16.19 19.32 -17.21
CA VAL A 134 16.44 20.67 -16.67
C VAL A 134 17.64 20.67 -15.72
N LEU A 135 17.69 19.75 -14.76
CA LEU A 135 18.77 19.69 -13.77
C LEU A 135 20.12 19.37 -14.41
N CYS A 136 20.19 18.34 -15.26
CA CYS A 136 21.44 18.00 -15.96
C CYS A 136 21.92 19.17 -16.82
N ASN A 137 21.02 19.78 -17.60
CA ASN A 137 21.38 20.91 -18.45
C ASN A 137 21.84 22.12 -17.62
N LEU A 138 21.19 22.39 -16.48
CA LEU A 138 21.58 23.49 -15.59
C LEU A 138 22.98 23.28 -15.01
N ILE A 139 23.27 22.08 -14.51
CA ILE A 139 24.58 21.72 -13.95
C ILE A 139 25.66 21.86 -15.04
N MET A 140 25.43 21.26 -16.20
CA MET A 140 26.41 21.28 -17.29
C MET A 140 26.66 22.68 -17.85
N GLN A 141 25.62 23.51 -18.02
CA GLN A 141 25.78 24.88 -18.52
C GLN A 141 26.58 25.75 -17.54
N LYS A 142 26.42 25.55 -16.22
CA LYS A 142 27.21 26.28 -15.22
C LYS A 142 28.66 25.79 -15.16
N SER A 143 28.90 24.48 -15.28
CA SER A 143 30.27 23.93 -15.32
C SER A 143 31.10 24.42 -16.52
N HIS A 144 30.44 24.79 -17.62
CA HIS A 144 31.07 25.37 -18.81
C HIS A 144 30.95 26.90 -18.90
N GLU A 145 30.70 27.57 -17.77
CA GLU A 145 30.60 29.04 -17.71
C GLU A 145 31.91 29.69 -18.24
N GLY A 146 31.75 30.63 -19.18
CA GLY A 146 32.86 31.28 -19.89
C GLY A 146 33.23 30.64 -21.24
N SER A 147 32.67 29.46 -21.57
CA SER A 147 32.74 28.85 -22.90
C SER A 147 31.46 29.09 -23.70
N LYS A 148 31.47 28.79 -25.01
CA LYS A 148 30.23 28.81 -25.81
C LYS A 148 29.25 27.80 -25.20
N PRO A 149 28.00 28.18 -24.88
CA PRO A 149 27.04 27.28 -24.28
C PRO A 149 26.87 26.05 -25.18
N LEU A 150 26.90 24.87 -24.56
CA LEU A 150 26.73 23.61 -25.27
C LEU A 150 25.34 23.57 -25.88
N SER A 151 25.23 23.12 -27.13
CA SER A 151 23.93 22.92 -27.77
C SER A 151 23.18 21.75 -27.13
N GLU A 152 21.87 21.70 -27.34
CA GLU A 152 21.02 20.62 -26.85
C GLU A 152 21.52 19.23 -27.27
N TYR A 153 21.87 19.07 -28.54
CA TYR A 153 22.46 17.83 -29.07
C TYR A 153 23.81 17.47 -28.41
N GLN A 154 24.65 18.47 -28.10
CA GLN A 154 25.92 18.21 -27.43
C GLN A 154 25.73 17.75 -25.99
N LEU A 155 24.73 18.27 -25.29
CA LEU A 155 24.42 17.90 -23.91
C LEU A 155 23.83 16.51 -23.79
N GLU A 156 22.94 16.14 -24.72
CA GLU A 156 22.26 14.83 -24.73
C GLU A 156 23.24 13.66 -24.74
N TRP A 157 24.35 13.80 -25.46
CA TRP A 157 25.37 12.76 -25.63
C TRP A 157 26.67 13.03 -24.85
N HIS A 158 26.68 14.01 -23.95
CA HIS A 158 27.88 14.31 -23.16
C HIS A 158 28.11 13.23 -22.08
N PRO A 159 29.33 12.68 -21.93
CA PRO A 159 29.61 11.64 -20.93
C PRO A 159 29.22 12.04 -19.50
N ASP A 160 29.50 13.29 -19.11
CA ASP A 160 29.13 13.78 -17.77
C ASP A 160 27.61 13.91 -17.58
N THR A 161 26.85 14.20 -18.64
CA THR A 161 25.38 14.23 -18.57
C THR A 161 24.83 12.82 -18.31
N LEU A 162 25.40 11.80 -18.95
CA LEU A 162 25.03 10.41 -18.74
C LEU A 162 25.37 9.97 -17.32
N ARG A 163 26.60 10.27 -16.85
CA ARG A 163 27.05 10.00 -15.47
C ARG A 163 26.21 10.69 -14.40
N LEU A 164 25.82 11.95 -14.61
CA LEU A 164 24.91 12.66 -13.70
C LEU A 164 23.49 12.11 -13.74
N GLY A 165 23.08 11.57 -14.90
CA GLY A 165 21.71 11.21 -15.19
C GLY A 165 21.12 10.21 -14.20
N ASP A 166 21.89 9.24 -13.73
CA ASP A 166 21.41 8.20 -12.83
C ASP A 166 21.23 8.73 -11.40
N VAL A 167 22.20 9.46 -10.87
CA VAL A 167 22.08 10.11 -9.56
C VAL A 167 20.94 11.13 -9.55
N VAL A 168 20.83 11.96 -10.59
CA VAL A 168 19.75 12.96 -10.74
C VAL A 168 18.39 12.27 -10.76
N ASN A 169 18.24 11.17 -11.50
CA ASN A 169 17.01 10.37 -11.52
C ASN A 169 16.62 9.90 -10.12
N LYS A 170 17.57 9.35 -9.36
CA LYS A 170 17.32 8.86 -8.00
C LYS A 170 17.00 9.98 -7.01
N VAL A 171 17.61 11.16 -7.16
CA VAL A 171 17.29 12.36 -6.37
C VAL A 171 15.88 12.86 -6.69
N ILE A 172 15.49 12.90 -7.98
CA ILE A 172 14.14 13.27 -8.41
C ILE A 172 13.12 12.29 -7.84
N HIS A 173 13.38 10.98 -7.95
CA HIS A 173 12.50 9.95 -7.41
C HIS A 173 12.36 10.05 -5.89
N SER A 174 13.47 10.29 -5.17
CA SER A 174 13.46 10.53 -3.73
C SER A 174 12.65 11.78 -3.35
N ASN A 175 12.79 12.89 -4.09
CA ASN A 175 11.97 14.09 -3.88
C ASN A 175 10.49 13.83 -4.18
N TRP A 176 10.18 13.02 -5.19
CA TRP A 176 8.79 12.64 -5.48
C TRP A 176 8.21 11.84 -4.32
N LEU A 177 8.84 10.73 -3.93
CA LEU A 177 8.37 9.83 -2.86
C LEU A 177 8.23 10.52 -1.49
N HIS A 178 9.16 11.41 -1.15
CA HIS A 178 9.30 11.91 0.22
C HIS A 178 8.87 13.36 0.41
N ILE A 179 8.61 14.11 -0.67
CA ILE A 179 8.27 15.54 -0.59
C ILE A 179 7.06 15.86 -1.46
N ALA A 180 7.09 15.58 -2.76
CA ALA A 180 6.03 16.00 -3.68
C ALA A 180 4.75 15.14 -3.58
N ASN A 181 4.91 13.81 -3.59
CA ASN A 181 3.81 12.85 -3.44
C ASN A 181 3.39 12.69 -1.98
N ALA A 182 4.33 12.77 -1.04
CA ALA A 182 4.04 12.90 0.39
C ALA A 182 3.47 14.27 0.79
N GLY A 183 3.08 15.05 -0.23
CA GLY A 183 2.68 16.44 -0.20
C GLY A 183 2.06 16.80 1.13
N ILE A 184 2.72 17.71 1.84
CA ILE A 184 2.44 18.11 3.23
C ILE A 184 0.93 18.32 3.43
N ILE A 185 0.22 17.24 3.84
CA ILE A 185 -1.23 17.10 3.63
C ILE A 185 -1.94 18.12 4.51
N GLY A 186 -2.78 18.96 3.88
CA GLY A 186 -3.66 19.90 4.59
C GLY A 186 -2.94 21.09 5.25
N SER A 187 -1.74 21.44 4.80
CA SER A 187 -1.00 22.61 5.31
C SER A 187 -0.75 23.67 4.22
N PRO A 188 -0.51 24.94 4.57
CA PRO A 188 -0.08 26.00 3.65
C PRO A 188 1.31 25.76 2.99
N GLY A 189 1.96 24.62 3.25
CA GLY A 189 3.25 24.21 2.69
C GLY A 189 3.15 23.18 1.56
N GLU A 190 2.02 23.08 0.85
CA GLU A 190 1.93 22.24 -0.36
C GLU A 190 3.08 22.51 -1.35
N CYS A 191 3.28 21.57 -2.29
CA CYS A 191 4.24 21.72 -3.38
C CYS A 191 4.11 23.12 -4.03
N PRO A 192 5.22 23.81 -4.36
CA PRO A 192 5.21 25.20 -4.81
C PRO A 192 4.15 25.50 -5.86
N HIS A 193 3.37 26.56 -5.63
CA HIS A 193 2.35 27.04 -6.56
C HIS A 193 2.52 28.53 -6.87
N LEU A 194 1.93 28.97 -7.98
CA LEU A 194 1.86 30.39 -8.29
C LEU A 194 0.97 31.09 -7.26
N PRO A 195 1.33 32.32 -6.83
CA PRO A 195 0.47 33.17 -6.01
C PRO A 195 -0.91 33.37 -6.64
N GLU A 196 -1.94 33.53 -5.81
CA GLU A 196 -3.34 33.66 -6.26
C GLU A 196 -3.52 34.81 -7.27
N GLU A 197 -2.74 35.89 -7.14
CA GLU A 197 -2.76 37.06 -8.02
C GLU A 197 -2.29 36.73 -9.45
N LEU A 198 -1.67 35.57 -9.68
CA LEU A 198 -1.17 35.11 -10.98
C LEU A 198 -1.88 33.87 -11.52
N GLN A 199 -2.63 33.15 -10.68
CA GLN A 199 -3.33 31.93 -11.09
C GLN A 199 -4.34 32.19 -12.23
N TRP A 200 -5.03 33.33 -12.21
CA TRP A 200 -5.98 33.71 -13.26
C TRP A 200 -5.31 34.07 -14.60
N ALA A 201 -4.05 34.49 -14.59
CA ALA A 201 -3.36 34.97 -15.79
C ALA A 201 -3.06 33.81 -16.75
N CYS A 202 -2.86 32.61 -16.21
CA CYS A 202 -2.73 31.40 -17.00
C CYS A 202 -3.13 30.15 -16.22
N GLU A 203 -4.42 29.80 -16.26
CA GLU A 203 -4.90 28.47 -15.87
C GLU A 203 -4.31 27.37 -16.77
N LYS A 204 -3.76 27.78 -17.94
CA LYS A 204 -3.33 26.86 -18.97
C LYS A 204 -1.93 26.27 -18.76
N GLY A 205 -1.02 26.98 -18.10
CA GLY A 205 0.36 26.54 -17.88
C GLY A 205 1.18 26.54 -19.18
N HIS A 206 1.66 27.71 -19.61
CA HIS A 206 2.62 27.79 -20.72
C HIS A 206 4.02 27.58 -20.19
N ASN A 207 4.75 26.62 -20.76
CA ASN A 207 6.01 26.18 -20.21
C ASN A 207 7.15 26.34 -21.21
N VAL A 208 8.31 26.75 -20.70
CA VAL A 208 9.56 26.74 -21.44
C VAL A 208 10.11 25.31 -21.48
N GLU A 209 10.62 24.88 -22.63
CA GLU A 209 11.28 23.58 -22.81
C GLU A 209 12.53 23.42 -21.93
N SER A 210 12.88 22.18 -21.58
CA SER A 210 13.89 21.84 -20.56
C SER A 210 15.26 22.49 -20.80
N TYR A 211 15.82 22.38 -22.00
CA TYR A 211 17.09 22.99 -22.37
C TYR A 211 17.05 24.52 -22.27
N LYS A 212 16.02 25.15 -22.86
CA LYS A 212 15.86 26.61 -22.86
C LYS A 212 15.68 27.15 -21.45
N LEU A 213 14.90 26.45 -20.61
CA LEU A 213 14.68 26.83 -19.23
C LEU A 213 16.00 26.82 -18.44
N ALA A 214 16.83 25.78 -18.60
CA ALA A 214 18.13 25.70 -17.97
C ALA A 214 19.06 26.86 -18.38
N VAL A 215 19.08 27.22 -19.67
CA VAL A 215 19.86 28.37 -20.17
C VAL A 215 19.38 29.70 -19.59
N ILE A 216 18.06 29.91 -19.51
CA ILE A 216 17.47 31.11 -18.91
C ILE A 216 17.84 31.19 -17.43
N ILE A 217 17.67 30.10 -16.68
CA ILE A 217 18.01 30.03 -15.25
C ILE A 217 19.49 30.38 -15.05
N THR A 218 20.38 29.76 -15.84
CA THR A 218 21.84 30.02 -15.74
C THR A 218 22.17 31.50 -15.91
N LYS A 219 21.55 32.18 -16.88
CA LYS A 219 21.71 33.63 -17.10
C LYS A 219 21.11 34.50 -15.99
N LEU A 220 20.13 33.98 -15.24
CA LEU A 220 19.43 34.69 -14.17
C LEU A 220 20.01 34.44 -12.77
N LEU A 221 20.95 33.50 -12.61
CA LEU A 221 21.67 33.31 -11.35
C LEU A 221 22.55 34.52 -11.01
N ASP A 222 23.21 35.07 -12.03
CA ASP A 222 24.02 36.30 -11.99
C ASP A 222 23.50 37.32 -13.02
N PRO A 223 22.28 37.87 -12.81
CA PRO A 223 21.63 38.67 -13.82
C PRO A 223 22.28 40.06 -13.94
N PRO A 224 22.22 40.68 -15.15
CA PRO A 224 22.42 42.11 -15.29
C PRO A 224 21.49 42.92 -14.37
N ARG A 225 21.80 44.21 -14.18
CA ARG A 225 21.05 45.08 -13.26
C ARG A 225 19.54 45.12 -13.56
N GLU A 226 19.16 45.08 -14.83
CA GLU A 226 17.76 45.08 -15.25
C GLU A 226 17.57 44.15 -16.47
N VAL A 227 16.70 43.16 -16.30
CA VAL A 227 16.34 42.17 -17.31
C VAL A 227 14.84 42.21 -17.56
N ILE A 228 14.44 42.24 -18.83
CA ILE A 228 13.03 42.20 -19.24
C ILE A 228 12.77 40.92 -20.02
N VAL A 229 11.85 40.08 -19.54
CA VAL A 229 11.39 38.87 -20.24
C VAL A 229 10.04 39.17 -20.88
N GLN A 230 10.00 39.27 -22.21
CA GLN A 230 8.79 39.49 -22.99
C GLN A 230 8.25 38.18 -23.54
N SER A 231 6.95 37.93 -23.37
CA SER A 231 6.28 36.71 -23.83
C SER A 231 4.82 37.00 -24.17
N GLU A 232 4.24 36.23 -25.11
CA GLU A 232 2.81 36.37 -25.41
C GLU A 232 1.92 35.94 -24.23
N HIS A 233 2.29 34.86 -23.53
CA HIS A 233 1.58 34.29 -22.39
C HIS A 233 2.52 34.08 -21.19
N LEU A 234 1.95 33.91 -19.99
CA LEU A 234 2.71 33.71 -18.76
C LEU A 234 3.47 32.36 -18.79
N LEU A 235 4.80 32.43 -18.72
CA LEU A 235 5.70 31.27 -18.66
C LEU A 235 5.71 30.68 -17.23
N THR A 236 4.83 29.73 -16.95
CA THR A 236 4.50 29.27 -15.59
C THR A 236 5.66 28.61 -14.86
N ASN A 237 6.42 27.73 -15.53
CA ASN A 237 7.56 27.06 -14.92
C ASN A 237 8.71 28.02 -14.57
N LEU A 238 9.00 28.99 -15.45
CA LEU A 238 10.00 30.04 -15.21
C LEU A 238 9.57 31.00 -14.09
N VAL A 239 8.35 31.52 -14.16
CA VAL A 239 7.84 32.49 -13.18
C VAL A 239 7.77 31.89 -11.78
N LEU A 240 7.30 30.65 -11.65
CA LEU A 240 7.29 29.96 -10.36
C LEU A 240 8.71 29.81 -9.80
N TRP A 241 9.67 29.40 -10.63
CA TRP A 241 11.06 29.29 -10.21
C TRP A 241 11.62 30.63 -9.74
N LEU A 242 11.35 31.73 -10.46
CA LEU A 242 11.80 33.08 -10.06
C LEU A 242 11.20 33.52 -8.72
N ILE A 243 9.92 33.25 -8.48
CA ILE A 243 9.27 33.59 -7.21
C ILE A 243 9.96 32.90 -6.02
N TRP A 244 10.52 31.72 -6.23
CA TRP A 244 11.16 30.91 -5.18
C TRP A 244 12.68 31.09 -5.06
N HIS A 245 13.35 31.46 -6.14
CA HIS A 245 14.82 31.50 -6.20
C HIS A 245 15.41 32.88 -6.47
N PHE A 246 14.64 33.79 -7.06
CA PHE A 246 15.17 35.11 -7.36
C PHE A 246 15.35 35.92 -6.09
N GLY A 247 16.52 36.54 -5.95
CA GLY A 247 16.93 37.27 -4.76
C GLY A 247 16.92 38.80 -4.93
N GLY A 248 16.23 39.34 -5.93
CA GLY A 248 16.12 40.79 -6.16
C GLY A 248 14.68 41.27 -6.36
N HIS A 249 14.47 42.33 -7.14
CA HIS A 249 13.13 42.87 -7.42
C HIS A 249 12.45 42.15 -8.60
N LEU A 250 11.36 41.42 -8.35
CA LEU A 250 10.59 40.73 -9.39
C LEU A 250 9.28 41.48 -9.66
N ARG A 251 9.09 41.87 -10.92
CA ARG A 251 7.85 42.48 -11.41
C ARG A 251 7.22 41.65 -12.52
N ILE A 252 5.92 41.43 -12.47
CA ILE A 252 5.15 40.73 -13.50
C ILE A 252 4.02 41.65 -13.97
N VAL A 253 4.07 41.97 -15.26
CA VAL A 253 3.15 42.86 -15.95
C VAL A 253 2.33 42.03 -16.92
N VAL A 254 1.02 41.98 -16.75
CA VAL A 254 0.10 41.23 -17.61
C VAL A 254 -0.79 42.22 -18.34
N SER A 255 -0.73 42.21 -19.67
CA SER A 255 -1.50 43.11 -20.54
C SER A 255 -1.37 44.59 -20.18
N GLY A 256 -0.16 44.99 -19.77
CA GLY A 256 0.18 46.37 -19.39
C GLY A 256 -0.10 46.74 -17.94
N GLU A 257 -0.73 45.86 -17.16
CA GLU A 257 -1.00 46.09 -15.74
C GLU A 257 0.00 45.32 -14.86
N ILE A 258 0.57 45.99 -13.84
CA ILE A 258 1.44 45.33 -12.85
C ILE A 258 0.57 44.47 -11.94
N LYS A 259 0.77 43.16 -11.97
CA LYS A 259 -0.01 42.18 -11.19
C LYS A 259 0.76 41.60 -10.01
N TYR A 260 2.08 41.62 -10.11
CA TYR A 260 2.96 41.19 -9.03
C TYR A 260 4.19 42.10 -9.03
N ASP A 261 4.51 42.66 -7.87
CA ASP A 261 5.67 43.52 -7.67
C ASP A 261 6.17 43.26 -6.24
N LYS A 262 7.27 42.51 -6.12
CA LYS A 262 7.85 42.17 -4.81
C LYS A 262 9.37 42.17 -4.86
N HIS A 263 9.98 42.61 -3.76
CA HIS A 263 11.41 42.45 -3.52
C HIS A 263 11.66 41.13 -2.78
N LEU A 264 12.29 40.18 -3.47
CA LEU A 264 12.38 38.79 -3.02
C LEU A 264 13.70 38.47 -2.30
N GLY A 265 14.67 39.38 -2.30
CA GLY A 265 15.92 39.24 -1.57
C GLY A 265 16.74 40.53 -1.60
N PRO A 266 18.00 40.49 -1.14
CA PRO A 266 18.81 41.69 -0.94
C PRO A 266 19.53 42.21 -2.20
N LYS A 267 19.39 41.54 -3.36
CA LYS A 267 20.07 41.96 -4.60
C LYS A 267 19.31 43.14 -5.23
N ASP A 268 20.04 44.15 -5.69
CA ASP A 268 19.45 45.32 -6.38
C ASP A 268 19.03 45.05 -7.84
N ASN A 269 19.23 43.82 -8.32
CA ASN A 269 18.89 43.45 -9.70
C ASN A 269 17.38 43.33 -9.85
N THR A 270 16.87 43.75 -11.01
CA THR A 270 15.45 43.75 -11.34
C THR A 270 15.18 42.80 -12.51
N VAL A 271 14.16 41.95 -12.36
CA VAL A 271 13.61 41.13 -13.44
C VAL A 271 12.15 41.52 -13.65
N GLU A 272 11.82 41.97 -14.86
CA GLU A 272 10.45 42.31 -15.26
C GLU A 272 9.92 41.32 -16.30
N CYS A 273 8.93 40.52 -15.95
CA CYS A 273 8.23 39.63 -16.87
C CYS A 273 7.03 40.35 -17.48
N ARG A 274 7.09 40.66 -18.78
CA ARG A 274 5.99 41.26 -19.56
C ARG A 274 5.24 40.19 -20.33
N VAL A 275 3.98 40.00 -19.97
CA VAL A 275 3.04 39.08 -20.61
C VAL A 275 2.05 39.89 -21.43
N LEU A 276 2.00 39.64 -22.74
CA LEU A 276 1.16 40.40 -23.67
C LEU A 276 -0.34 40.18 -23.39
N LYS A 277 -0.75 38.91 -23.20
CA LYS A 277 -2.15 38.50 -23.07
C LYS A 277 -2.31 37.51 -21.91
N SER A 278 -3.37 37.69 -21.13
CA SER A 278 -3.87 36.63 -20.26
C SER A 278 -4.59 35.55 -21.08
N CYS A 279 -4.53 34.30 -20.63
CA CYS A 279 -5.35 33.26 -21.24
C CYS A 279 -6.85 33.51 -20.96
N PRO A 280 -7.75 33.30 -21.96
CA PRO A 280 -9.18 33.46 -21.75
C PRO A 280 -9.69 32.49 -20.67
N LYS A 281 -10.55 33.00 -19.78
CA LYS A 281 -11.24 32.18 -18.76
C LYS A 281 -12.18 31.19 -19.44
N GLY A 282 -12.10 29.92 -19.04
CA GLY A 282 -12.94 28.83 -19.54
C GLY A 282 -12.17 27.78 -20.35
N LYS A 283 -12.48 26.50 -20.11
CA LYS A 283 -11.81 25.34 -20.71
C LYS A 283 -11.89 25.33 -22.25
N ASP A 284 -12.95 25.90 -22.82
CA ASP A 284 -13.30 25.79 -24.25
C ASP A 284 -12.64 26.83 -25.16
N LYS A 285 -12.02 27.90 -24.64
CA LYS A 285 -11.31 28.89 -25.48
C LYS A 285 -9.82 28.60 -25.53
N GLU A 286 -9.34 28.07 -26.64
CA GLU A 286 -7.92 27.83 -26.88
C GLU A 286 -7.11 29.12 -26.68
N CYS A 287 -5.95 29.07 -26.02
CA CYS A 287 -5.00 30.18 -26.12
C CYS A 287 -4.41 30.05 -27.52
N THR A 288 -5.15 30.54 -28.52
CA THR A 288 -4.72 30.55 -29.91
C THR A 288 -3.48 31.41 -29.94
N ALA A 289 -2.31 30.77 -29.88
CA ALA A 289 -1.11 31.37 -30.41
C ALA A 289 -1.47 31.88 -31.81
N SER A 290 -0.99 33.06 -32.15
CA SER A 290 -0.97 33.51 -33.55
C SER A 290 -0.44 32.37 -34.45
N LYS A 291 -0.69 32.38 -35.76
CA LYS A 291 -0.40 31.28 -36.72
C LYS A 291 1.06 30.71 -36.73
N SER A 292 1.95 31.21 -35.86
CA SER A 292 3.32 30.77 -35.58
C SER A 292 3.50 30.36 -34.11
N ALA A 293 4.35 29.35 -33.84
CA ALA A 293 4.72 28.96 -32.48
C ALA A 293 5.15 30.18 -31.62
N PRO A 294 4.60 30.36 -30.42
CA PRO A 294 4.82 31.57 -29.65
C PRO A 294 6.28 31.66 -29.18
N THR A 295 6.81 32.88 -29.18
CA THR A 295 8.20 33.19 -28.83
C THR A 295 8.28 34.04 -27.58
N PHE A 296 9.39 33.91 -26.88
CA PHE A 296 9.78 34.80 -25.79
C PHE A 296 11.14 35.43 -26.10
N GLN A 297 11.37 36.62 -25.58
CA GLN A 297 12.63 37.35 -25.68
C GLN A 297 13.06 37.83 -24.31
N MET A 298 14.33 37.60 -23.99
CA MET A 298 14.99 38.10 -22.79
C MET A 298 15.90 39.24 -23.22
N LEU A 299 15.66 40.42 -22.66
CA LEU A 299 16.35 41.67 -22.98
C LEU A 299 17.11 42.14 -21.72
N GLU A 300 18.30 42.70 -21.91
CA GLU A 300 19.00 43.45 -20.87
C GLU A 300 18.94 44.95 -21.17
N ASN A 301 18.84 45.77 -20.13
CA ASN A 301 19.02 47.21 -20.26
C ASN A 301 20.51 47.55 -20.12
N VAL A 302 21.15 47.94 -21.22
CA VAL A 302 22.53 48.43 -21.24
C VAL A 302 22.50 49.92 -21.59
N ALA A 303 22.75 50.76 -20.58
CA ALA A 303 22.82 52.22 -20.72
C ALA A 303 21.59 52.86 -21.41
N GLY A 304 20.38 52.34 -21.13
CA GLY A 304 19.13 52.81 -21.73
C GLY A 304 18.78 52.16 -23.06
N SER A 305 19.61 51.25 -23.57
CA SER A 305 19.33 50.46 -24.78
C SER A 305 19.00 49.01 -24.43
N LEU A 306 17.93 48.46 -25.01
CA LEU A 306 17.54 47.07 -24.83
C LEU A 306 18.33 46.17 -25.78
N LYS A 307 19.14 45.25 -25.24
CA LYS A 307 19.87 44.25 -26.02
C LYS A 307 19.30 42.85 -25.78
N THR A 308 19.23 42.04 -26.82
CA THR A 308 18.73 40.67 -26.71
C THR A 308 19.78 39.76 -26.07
N LEU A 309 19.47 39.23 -24.88
CA LEU A 309 20.28 38.24 -24.17
C LEU A 309 20.05 36.81 -24.67
N PHE A 310 18.78 36.50 -24.94
CA PHE A 310 18.32 35.19 -25.35
C PHE A 310 16.92 35.30 -25.96
N SER A 311 16.60 34.44 -26.93
CA SER A 311 15.26 34.33 -27.48
C SER A 311 14.97 32.87 -27.78
N GLY A 312 13.71 32.49 -27.67
CA GLY A 312 13.31 31.11 -27.87
C GLY A 312 11.83 30.98 -28.18
N LYS A 313 11.46 29.79 -28.63
CA LYS A 313 10.07 29.35 -28.73
C LYS A 313 9.69 28.59 -27.47
N TYR A 314 8.46 28.76 -27.03
CA TYR A 314 7.86 28.00 -25.93
C TYR A 314 6.57 27.34 -26.41
N ASP A 315 6.11 26.32 -25.70
CA ASP A 315 4.92 25.59 -26.10
C ASP A 315 3.65 26.25 -25.55
N SER A 316 2.62 26.29 -26.39
CA SER A 316 1.30 26.79 -26.02
C SER A 316 0.39 25.75 -25.37
N ARG A 317 0.65 24.44 -25.53
CA ARG A 317 0.07 23.29 -24.77
C ARG A 317 0.15 21.92 -25.51
N GLN A 318 0.54 21.88 -26.78
CA GLN A 318 0.25 20.70 -27.64
C GLN A 318 1.45 19.76 -27.87
N THR A 319 2.67 20.11 -27.46
CA THR A 319 3.89 19.32 -27.78
C THR A 319 4.67 18.80 -26.57
N LEU A 320 4.63 19.46 -25.41
CA LEU A 320 5.21 18.97 -24.17
C LEU A 320 4.21 18.00 -23.53
N LYS A 321 4.40 16.69 -23.75
CA LYS A 321 3.73 15.58 -23.05
C LYS A 321 4.11 15.50 -21.57
N SER A 322 4.18 16.62 -20.85
CA SER A 322 4.64 16.65 -19.46
C SER A 322 3.44 16.80 -18.53
N GLU A 323 3.11 15.72 -17.82
CA GLU A 323 2.00 15.69 -16.88
C GLU A 323 2.48 16.07 -15.47
N PRO A 324 1.67 16.79 -14.68
CA PRO A 324 2.04 17.15 -13.32
C PRO A 324 2.19 15.91 -12.44
N ARG A 325 3.19 15.90 -11.57
CA ARG A 325 3.51 14.81 -10.62
C ARG A 325 3.18 15.13 -9.16
N VAL A 326 2.42 16.20 -8.91
CA VAL A 326 1.93 16.60 -7.58
C VAL A 326 0.57 16.00 -7.27
N ARG A 327 0.25 15.79 -5.98
CA ARG A 327 -1.06 15.31 -5.54
C ARG A 327 -2.21 16.10 -6.16
N GLN A 328 -3.26 15.38 -6.57
CA GLN A 328 -4.44 15.93 -7.23
C GLN A 328 -5.67 15.73 -6.36
N LYS A 329 -6.68 16.57 -6.57
CA LYS A 329 -7.99 16.36 -5.94
C LYS A 329 -8.63 15.08 -6.49
N LEU A 330 -9.38 14.38 -5.62
CA LEU A 330 -10.22 13.26 -6.04
C LEU A 330 -11.13 13.65 -7.22
N TYR A 331 -11.40 12.66 -8.07
CA TYR A 331 -12.26 12.83 -9.26
C TYR A 331 -11.72 13.82 -10.30
N HIS A 332 -10.42 14.10 -10.30
CA HIS A 332 -9.77 14.71 -11.45
C HIS A 332 -9.49 13.64 -12.51
N SER A 333 -10.05 13.82 -13.71
CA SER A 333 -9.80 12.92 -14.83
C SER A 333 -8.45 13.24 -15.48
N PRO A 334 -7.56 12.23 -15.66
CA PRO A 334 -6.30 12.42 -16.38
C PRO A 334 -6.52 12.48 -17.91
N PHE A 335 -7.68 12.04 -18.41
CA PHE A 335 -7.94 11.90 -19.84
C PHE A 335 -8.33 13.22 -20.49
N GLN A 336 -7.75 13.46 -21.67
CA GLN A 336 -8.10 14.61 -22.51
C GLN A 336 -8.91 14.15 -23.73
N TYR A 337 -10.09 14.76 -23.91
CA TYR A 337 -10.99 14.50 -25.03
C TYR A 337 -10.91 15.59 -26.10
N PRO A 338 -11.29 15.30 -27.37
CA PRO A 338 -11.39 16.30 -28.43
C PRO A 338 -12.38 17.41 -28.07
N LYS A 339 -12.03 18.64 -28.44
CA LYS A 339 -12.76 19.88 -28.08
C LYS A 339 -14.26 19.88 -28.35
N GLY A 340 -14.70 19.22 -29.44
CA GLY A 340 -16.12 19.20 -29.83
C GLY A 340 -17.00 18.30 -28.96
N SER A 341 -16.40 17.33 -28.27
CA SER A 341 -17.11 16.30 -27.49
C SER A 341 -16.63 16.19 -26.05
N GLN A 342 -15.70 17.06 -25.61
CA GLN A 342 -15.05 16.96 -24.31
C GLN A 342 -16.03 17.07 -23.14
N ASN A 343 -16.92 18.06 -23.15
CA ASN A 343 -17.86 18.25 -22.05
C ASN A 343 -18.94 17.15 -22.03
N SER A 344 -19.42 16.71 -23.21
CA SER A 344 -20.44 15.67 -23.29
C SER A 344 -19.91 14.30 -22.86
N ILE A 345 -18.74 13.90 -23.36
CA ILE A 345 -18.12 12.61 -23.01
C ILE A 345 -17.77 12.60 -21.53
N LYS A 346 -17.20 13.69 -21.00
CA LYS A 346 -16.83 13.76 -19.58
C LYS A 346 -18.03 13.67 -18.64
N ILE A 347 -19.15 14.32 -18.99
CA ILE A 347 -20.38 14.20 -18.22
C ILE A 347 -20.88 12.74 -18.29
N GLN A 348 -20.92 12.15 -19.48
CA GLN A 348 -21.34 10.76 -19.66
C GLN A 348 -20.48 9.78 -18.84
N THR A 349 -19.15 9.88 -18.90
CA THR A 349 -18.24 9.01 -18.13
C THR A 349 -18.43 9.18 -16.63
N GLN A 350 -18.54 10.42 -16.15
CA GLN A 350 -18.75 10.70 -14.74
C GLN A 350 -20.11 10.17 -14.23
N CYS A 351 -21.18 10.34 -15.00
CA CYS A 351 -22.50 9.81 -14.65
C CYS A 351 -22.51 8.27 -14.67
N THR A 352 -21.93 7.64 -15.69
CA THR A 352 -21.82 6.18 -15.76
C THR A 352 -21.06 5.63 -14.55
N ALA A 353 -19.95 6.26 -14.16
CA ALA A 353 -19.21 5.88 -12.96
C ALA A 353 -20.04 6.06 -11.68
N GLN A 354 -20.80 7.15 -11.58
CA GLN A 354 -21.67 7.43 -10.43
C GLN A 354 -22.77 6.36 -10.30
N GLU A 355 -23.40 5.94 -11.40
CA GLU A 355 -24.43 4.90 -11.41
C GLU A 355 -23.87 3.51 -11.05
N ILE A 356 -22.71 3.14 -11.60
CA ILE A 356 -22.02 1.88 -11.25
C ILE A 356 -21.65 1.89 -9.76
N LEU A 357 -21.11 3.01 -9.27
CA LEU A 357 -20.73 3.14 -7.87
C LEU A 357 -21.95 3.07 -6.95
N ARG A 358 -23.08 3.71 -7.33
CA ARG A 358 -24.35 3.63 -6.59
C ARG A 358 -24.86 2.19 -6.53
N TRP A 359 -24.92 1.53 -7.68
CA TRP A 359 -25.32 0.12 -7.76
C TRP A 359 -24.45 -0.76 -6.85
N PHE A 360 -23.14 -0.55 -6.87
CA PHE A 360 -22.16 -1.30 -6.09
C PHE A 360 -22.37 -1.11 -4.58
N VAL A 361 -22.41 0.13 -4.08
CA VAL A 361 -22.56 0.37 -2.63
C VAL A 361 -23.91 -0.08 -2.07
N GLU A 362 -24.95 -0.15 -2.91
CA GLU A 362 -26.28 -0.61 -2.51
C GLU A 362 -26.42 -2.13 -2.46
N ARG A 363 -25.43 -2.90 -2.98
CA ARG A 363 -25.51 -4.36 -2.99
C ARG A 363 -25.57 -4.94 -1.56
N PRO A 364 -26.55 -5.81 -1.26
CA PRO A 364 -26.57 -6.63 -0.05
C PRO A 364 -25.30 -7.46 0.11
N VAL A 365 -24.79 -7.57 1.33
CA VAL A 365 -23.69 -8.48 1.65
C VAL A 365 -24.06 -9.48 2.73
N SER A 366 -23.60 -10.71 2.56
CA SER A 366 -23.66 -11.78 3.55
C SER A 366 -22.25 -12.20 3.96
N ARG A 367 -22.16 -12.87 5.11
CA ARG A 367 -20.89 -13.32 5.69
C ARG A 367 -20.45 -14.61 5.01
N VAL A 368 -19.14 -14.78 4.82
CA VAL A 368 -18.57 -16.04 4.34
C VAL A 368 -18.19 -16.89 5.54
N PRO A 369 -18.87 -18.03 5.77
CA PRO A 369 -18.47 -18.94 6.84
C PRO A 369 -17.10 -19.57 6.51
N HIS A 370 -16.25 -19.71 7.53
CA HIS A 370 -14.95 -20.41 7.43
C HIS A 370 -13.93 -19.83 6.42
N SER A 371 -14.07 -18.56 6.03
CA SER A 371 -13.06 -17.93 5.17
C SER A 371 -11.77 -17.63 5.92
N SER A 372 -10.63 -17.87 5.28
CA SER A 372 -9.31 -17.49 5.77
C SER A 372 -8.92 -16.04 5.48
N ARG A 373 -9.73 -15.34 4.69
CA ARG A 373 -9.51 -13.94 4.29
C ARG A 373 -10.69 -13.09 4.70
N LEU A 374 -10.45 -11.78 4.83
CA LEU A 374 -11.51 -10.82 5.08
C LEU A 374 -12.30 -10.60 3.78
N GLU A 375 -13.38 -11.38 3.62
CA GLU A 375 -14.26 -11.33 2.45
C GLU A 375 -15.75 -11.42 2.81
N PHE A 376 -16.58 -10.98 1.88
CA PHE A 376 -18.04 -10.99 1.98
C PHE A 376 -18.67 -11.50 0.68
N LEU A 377 -19.78 -12.23 0.79
CA LEU A 377 -20.59 -12.62 -0.37
C LEU A 377 -21.49 -11.44 -0.76
N VAL A 378 -21.58 -11.15 -2.05
CA VAL A 378 -22.37 -10.04 -2.59
C VAL A 378 -23.58 -10.59 -3.33
N SER A 379 -24.79 -10.20 -2.93
CA SER A 379 -25.99 -10.64 -3.65
C SER A 379 -26.22 -9.77 -4.90
N LEU A 380 -26.28 -10.42 -6.06
CA LEU A 380 -26.53 -9.76 -7.35
C LEU A 380 -28.00 -9.84 -7.79
N ALA A 381 -28.83 -10.64 -7.11
CA ALA A 381 -30.25 -10.78 -7.40
C ALA A 381 -31.04 -9.54 -6.94
N SER A 382 -32.03 -9.12 -7.74
CA SER A 382 -32.84 -7.92 -7.48
C SER A 382 -33.95 -8.12 -6.43
N SER A 383 -34.11 -9.31 -5.83
CA SER A 383 -35.37 -9.70 -5.17
C SER A 383 -35.28 -10.57 -3.91
N SER A 384 -34.21 -10.53 -3.10
CA SER A 384 -34.27 -11.25 -1.82
C SER A 384 -34.99 -10.42 -0.75
N GLU A 385 -36.19 -10.89 -0.38
CA GLU A 385 -37.03 -10.41 0.72
C GLU A 385 -36.42 -10.65 2.11
N SER A 386 -35.21 -11.20 2.20
CA SER A 386 -34.44 -11.20 3.44
C SER A 386 -33.69 -9.87 3.56
N PRO A 387 -34.06 -8.97 4.49
CA PRO A 387 -33.28 -7.77 4.73
C PRO A 387 -31.89 -8.19 5.22
N SER A 388 -30.88 -8.15 4.35
CA SER A 388 -29.51 -8.19 4.82
C SER A 388 -29.28 -6.92 5.65
N ASP A 389 -28.89 -7.07 6.92
CA ASP A 389 -28.59 -5.94 7.82
C ASP A 389 -27.34 -5.12 7.38
N LEU A 390 -26.61 -5.58 6.36
CA LEU A 390 -25.38 -5.00 5.83
C LEU A 390 -25.41 -4.90 4.30
N ARG A 391 -24.93 -3.78 3.79
CA ARG A 391 -24.62 -3.54 2.37
C ARG A 391 -23.13 -3.28 2.20
N ILE A 392 -22.65 -3.31 0.96
CA ILE A 392 -21.26 -2.90 0.65
C ILE A 392 -20.96 -1.52 1.23
N GLY A 393 -21.89 -0.56 1.07
CA GLY A 393 -21.75 0.79 1.62
C GLY A 393 -21.59 0.85 3.14
N ASP A 394 -22.12 -0.11 3.89
CA ASP A 394 -21.94 -0.18 5.36
C ASP A 394 -20.55 -0.69 5.75
N LEU A 395 -19.88 -1.45 4.89
CA LEU A 395 -18.51 -1.92 5.12
C LEU A 395 -17.49 -0.80 4.90
N LEU A 396 -17.78 0.12 3.99
CA LEU A 396 -16.92 1.26 3.66
C LEU A 396 -16.85 2.28 4.80
N GLY A 397 -15.68 2.90 4.99
CA GLY A 397 -15.46 3.87 6.08
C GLY A 397 -16.31 5.13 5.98
N ARG A 398 -16.64 5.55 4.75
CA ARG A 398 -17.55 6.67 4.46
C ARG A 398 -18.21 6.50 3.09
N THR A 399 -19.27 7.26 2.85
CA THR A 399 -19.92 7.32 1.54
C THR A 399 -19.04 8.09 0.53
N PRO A 400 -18.78 7.55 -0.68
CA PRO A 400 -18.03 8.25 -1.71
C PRO A 400 -18.64 9.62 -2.08
N GLY A 401 -17.80 10.65 -2.17
CA GLY A 401 -18.22 12.00 -2.53
C GLY A 401 -18.78 12.12 -3.95
N LEU A 402 -18.39 11.23 -4.87
CA LEU A 402 -18.94 11.18 -6.22
C LEU A 402 -20.47 11.01 -6.21
N LEU A 403 -21.02 10.27 -5.25
CA LEU A 403 -22.47 10.06 -5.13
C LEU A 403 -23.24 11.32 -4.74
N ASN A 404 -22.57 12.27 -4.09
CA ASN A 404 -23.14 13.56 -3.69
C ASN A 404 -22.90 14.66 -4.73
N THR A 405 -22.11 14.39 -5.77
CA THR A 405 -21.80 15.36 -6.82
C THR A 405 -22.98 15.43 -7.79
N GLN A 406 -23.46 16.64 -8.07
CA GLN A 406 -24.44 16.87 -9.13
C GLN A 406 -23.77 16.64 -10.50
N CYS A 407 -23.81 15.40 -10.96
CA CYS A 407 -23.47 15.06 -12.33
C CYS A 407 -24.73 15.34 -13.19
N GLY A 408 -24.57 15.79 -14.43
CA GLY A 408 -25.71 16.05 -15.30
C GLY A 408 -26.61 14.82 -15.48
N GLU A 409 -27.81 14.99 -16.01
CA GLU A 409 -28.69 13.84 -16.26
C GLU A 409 -28.29 13.12 -17.55
N LEU A 410 -28.28 11.79 -17.52
CA LEU A 410 -28.04 10.97 -18.70
C LEU A 410 -29.26 10.93 -19.66
N GLY A 411 -30.39 11.57 -19.30
CA GLY A 411 -31.54 11.81 -20.19
C GLY A 411 -32.38 10.59 -20.59
N ARG A 412 -32.07 9.38 -20.11
CA ARG A 412 -32.84 8.14 -20.32
C ARG A 412 -32.75 7.22 -19.09
N ALA A 413 -33.58 6.18 -19.01
CA ALA A 413 -33.43 5.12 -18.01
C ALA A 413 -32.34 4.14 -18.48
N PHE A 414 -31.43 3.75 -17.59
CA PHE A 414 -30.29 2.87 -17.91
C PHE A 414 -30.33 1.61 -17.06
N VAL A 415 -29.88 0.50 -17.66
CA VAL A 415 -29.65 -0.76 -16.95
C VAL A 415 -28.18 -0.79 -16.55
N VAL A 416 -27.91 -0.66 -15.24
CA VAL A 416 -26.53 -0.67 -14.72
C VAL A 416 -25.93 -2.08 -14.81
N PHE A 417 -26.70 -3.10 -14.44
CA PHE A 417 -26.25 -4.49 -14.38
C PHE A 417 -27.32 -5.43 -14.92
N SER A 418 -26.90 -6.45 -15.68
CA SER A 418 -27.76 -7.53 -16.16
C SER A 418 -27.02 -8.84 -16.24
N LEU A 419 -27.70 -9.93 -15.85
CA LEU A 419 -27.21 -11.28 -16.10
C LEU A 419 -27.32 -11.60 -17.60
N PRO A 420 -26.24 -12.07 -18.26
CA PRO A 420 -26.30 -12.51 -19.64
C PRO A 420 -27.39 -13.56 -19.80
N ARG A 421 -28.26 -13.41 -20.80
CA ARG A 421 -29.17 -14.49 -21.21
C ARG A 421 -28.30 -15.59 -21.81
N GLN A 422 -28.53 -16.85 -21.42
CA GLN A 422 -27.88 -18.02 -22.00
C GLN A 422 -27.75 -17.82 -23.51
N LEU A 423 -26.51 -17.84 -24.03
CA LEU A 423 -26.30 -18.08 -25.45
C LEU A 423 -26.90 -19.45 -25.73
N THR A 424 -28.13 -19.49 -26.27
CA THR A 424 -28.61 -20.68 -26.95
C THR A 424 -27.54 -21.05 -27.97
N PRO A 425 -26.99 -22.27 -27.94
CA PRO A 425 -26.01 -22.67 -28.94
C PRO A 425 -26.65 -22.42 -30.29
N SER A 426 -25.99 -21.61 -31.12
CA SER A 426 -26.43 -21.37 -32.49
C SER A 426 -26.59 -22.72 -33.16
N THR A 427 -27.82 -23.06 -33.49
CA THR A 427 -28.15 -24.17 -34.39
C THR A 427 -27.72 -23.77 -35.80
N ASP A 428 -26.42 -23.63 -36.02
CA ASP A 428 -25.87 -23.62 -37.37
C ASP A 428 -25.35 -25.03 -37.63
N ASP A 429 -26.18 -25.79 -38.34
CA ASP A 429 -25.85 -27.04 -39.00
C ASP A 429 -24.66 -26.80 -39.93
N ASN A 430 -23.45 -27.19 -39.51
CA ASN A 430 -22.37 -27.67 -40.39
C ASN A 430 -21.23 -28.28 -39.56
N PRO A 431 -21.26 -29.59 -39.25
CA PRO A 431 -20.14 -30.29 -38.65
C PRO A 431 -19.33 -30.97 -39.78
N MET A 432 -18.50 -30.22 -40.48
CA MET A 432 -17.43 -30.77 -41.32
C MET A 432 -16.39 -29.66 -41.57
N ASP A 433 -15.13 -30.04 -41.47
CA ASP A 433 -13.91 -29.23 -41.62
C ASP A 433 -13.58 -28.23 -40.50
N GLU A 434 -12.95 -28.73 -39.44
CA GLU A 434 -11.52 -28.45 -39.26
C GLU A 434 -10.89 -29.49 -38.33
N SER A 435 -9.98 -30.26 -38.93
CA SER A 435 -9.21 -31.33 -38.33
C SER A 435 -8.16 -30.80 -37.35
N SER A 436 -8.14 -31.38 -36.16
CA SER A 436 -6.94 -31.83 -35.44
C SER A 436 -5.78 -30.82 -35.37
N ASN A 437 -5.80 -29.96 -34.36
CA ASN A 437 -4.63 -29.62 -33.55
C ASN A 437 -5.10 -29.55 -32.09
N GLY A 438 -5.09 -30.70 -31.43
CA GLY A 438 -5.16 -30.78 -29.98
C GLY A 438 -3.78 -30.50 -29.43
N ASP A 439 -3.46 -29.22 -29.27
CA ASP A 439 -2.51 -28.76 -28.27
C ASP A 439 -3.37 -28.16 -27.15
N GLU A 440 -3.38 -28.83 -26.01
CA GLU A 440 -3.82 -28.26 -24.74
C GLU A 440 -2.82 -27.15 -24.38
N ASP A 441 -3.01 -25.98 -24.99
CA ASP A 441 -2.33 -24.77 -24.56
C ASP A 441 -2.80 -24.48 -23.13
N MET A 442 -1.95 -24.83 -22.16
CA MET A 442 -2.02 -24.24 -20.82
C MET A 442 -2.04 -22.73 -21.00
N GLU A 443 -3.21 -22.12 -20.77
CA GLU A 443 -3.39 -20.68 -20.80
C GLU A 443 -2.40 -20.05 -19.80
N ASP A 444 -1.31 -19.51 -20.33
CA ASP A 444 -0.40 -18.62 -19.63
C ASP A 444 -1.24 -17.43 -19.11
N GLU A 445 -1.46 -17.37 -17.78
CA GLU A 445 -2.27 -16.34 -17.11
C GLU A 445 -1.82 -14.90 -17.42
N SER A 446 -0.64 -14.71 -18.01
CA SER A 446 -0.13 -13.42 -18.45
C SER A 446 -0.90 -12.82 -19.66
N VAL A 447 -1.65 -13.63 -20.43
CA VAL A 447 -2.50 -13.17 -21.56
C VAL A 447 -3.93 -12.78 -21.11
N ALA A 448 -4.29 -13.00 -19.84
CA ALA A 448 -5.65 -12.79 -19.33
C ALA A 448 -6.06 -11.30 -19.15
N PHE A 449 -5.16 -10.32 -19.33
CA PHE A 449 -5.52 -8.89 -19.21
C PHE A 449 -6.40 -8.41 -20.38
N ASP A 450 -6.19 -8.94 -21.59
CA ASP A 450 -6.81 -8.45 -22.83
C ASP A 450 -8.28 -8.87 -23.02
N ARG A 451 -8.83 -9.75 -22.17
CA ARG A 451 -10.25 -10.17 -22.21
C ARG A 451 -11.11 -9.61 -21.07
N ARG A 452 -10.51 -8.94 -20.07
CA ARG A 452 -11.22 -8.50 -18.86
C ARG A 452 -12.29 -7.42 -19.11
N PRO A 453 -12.00 -6.36 -19.88
CA PRO A 453 -12.99 -5.36 -20.21
C PRO A 453 -14.18 -5.92 -20.98
N GLN A 454 -13.96 -6.84 -21.92
CA GLN A 454 -15.02 -7.49 -22.70
C GLN A 454 -15.97 -8.27 -21.79
N VAL A 455 -15.44 -8.94 -20.75
CA VAL A 455 -16.28 -9.60 -19.74
C VAL A 455 -17.16 -8.57 -19.03
N LEU A 456 -16.60 -7.45 -18.56
CA LEU A 456 -17.39 -6.41 -17.89
C LEU A 456 -18.50 -5.84 -18.78
N LEU A 457 -18.25 -5.63 -20.07
CA LEU A 457 -19.27 -5.12 -21.01
C LEU A 457 -20.49 -6.01 -21.13
N MET A 458 -20.35 -7.33 -20.95
CA MET A 458 -21.48 -8.27 -20.97
C MET A 458 -22.40 -8.12 -19.73
N PHE A 459 -21.83 -7.77 -18.58
CA PHE A 459 -22.56 -7.70 -17.31
C PHE A 459 -23.03 -6.28 -16.97
N PHE A 460 -22.38 -5.25 -17.52
CA PHE A 460 -22.69 -3.85 -17.27
C PHE A 460 -23.13 -3.13 -18.56
N PRO A 461 -24.42 -3.24 -18.96
CA PRO A 461 -24.93 -2.61 -20.18
C PRO A 461 -24.69 -1.10 -20.25
N ILE A 462 -24.67 -0.42 -19.10
CA ILE A 462 -24.35 1.02 -19.03
C ILE A 462 -22.95 1.36 -19.57
N LEU A 463 -21.97 0.45 -19.45
CA LEU A 463 -20.64 0.61 -20.04
C LEU A 463 -20.67 0.40 -21.55
N GLN A 464 -21.43 -0.60 -22.00
CA GLN A 464 -21.64 -0.88 -23.42
C GLN A 464 -22.31 0.32 -24.12
N ASP A 465 -23.39 0.84 -23.54
CA ASP A 465 -24.10 2.03 -24.00
C ASP A 465 -23.19 3.26 -24.12
N LEU A 466 -22.31 3.46 -23.14
CA LEU A 466 -21.32 4.54 -23.15
C LEU A 466 -20.34 4.39 -24.31
N ILE A 467 -19.76 3.20 -24.46
CA ILE A 467 -18.76 2.90 -25.49
C ILE A 467 -19.36 3.04 -26.90
N GLU A 468 -20.60 2.58 -27.10
CA GLU A 468 -21.31 2.76 -28.37
C GLU A 468 -21.57 4.24 -28.67
N SER A 469 -22.03 5.01 -27.68
CA SER A 469 -22.28 6.45 -27.83
C SER A 469 -20.99 7.22 -28.14
N VAL A 470 -19.88 6.90 -27.47
CA VAL A 470 -18.57 7.54 -27.69
C VAL A 470 -17.96 7.07 -29.02
N GLY A 471 -18.19 5.81 -29.40
CA GLY A 471 -17.73 5.21 -30.66
C GLY A 471 -18.19 5.98 -31.89
N GLN A 472 -19.43 6.49 -31.89
CA GLN A 472 -19.96 7.36 -32.95
C GLN A 472 -19.15 8.64 -33.17
N SER A 473 -18.44 9.11 -32.14
CA SER A 473 -17.58 10.29 -32.19
C SER A 473 -16.10 9.95 -32.44
N CYS A 474 -15.74 8.67 -32.43
CA CYS A 474 -14.37 8.21 -32.63
C CYS A 474 -14.04 8.06 -34.12
N ARG A 475 -12.80 8.41 -34.50
CA ARG A 475 -12.31 8.33 -35.89
C ARG A 475 -11.16 7.34 -36.08
N CYS A 476 -10.89 6.49 -35.09
CA CYS A 476 -9.84 5.47 -35.24
C CYS A 476 -10.28 4.38 -36.22
N TYR A 477 -9.31 3.66 -36.76
CA TYR A 477 -9.54 2.63 -37.76
C TYR A 477 -10.48 1.51 -37.28
N SER A 478 -10.36 1.10 -36.01
CA SER A 478 -11.20 0.06 -35.40
C SER A 478 -12.68 0.49 -35.30
N CYS A 479 -12.95 1.69 -34.80
CA CYS A 479 -14.33 2.19 -34.67
C CYS A 479 -14.99 2.47 -36.03
N HIS A 480 -14.22 2.84 -37.06
CA HIS A 480 -14.75 3.17 -38.38
C HIS A 480 -15.18 1.93 -39.19
N ARG A 481 -14.61 0.74 -38.92
CA ARG A 481 -14.90 -0.50 -39.67
C ARG A 481 -15.98 -1.38 -39.04
N GLN A 482 -16.32 -1.18 -37.77
CA GLN A 482 -17.21 -2.08 -37.03
C GLN A 482 -18.68 -1.64 -37.10
N SER A 483 -19.54 -2.51 -37.63
CA SER A 483 -21.00 -2.42 -37.52
C SER A 483 -21.56 -3.21 -36.33
N SER A 484 -20.73 -3.98 -35.61
CA SER A 484 -21.07 -4.67 -34.36
C SER A 484 -19.85 -4.78 -33.43
N CYS A 485 -20.10 -4.68 -32.12
CA CYS A 485 -19.13 -4.53 -31.04
C CYS A 485 -18.27 -5.78 -30.72
N SER A 486 -18.07 -6.71 -31.65
CA SER A 486 -17.49 -8.02 -31.32
C SER A 486 -15.99 -8.00 -30.98
N ASN A 487 -15.23 -6.95 -31.35
CA ASN A 487 -13.78 -6.86 -31.05
C ASN A 487 -13.39 -5.47 -30.53
N PHE A 488 -13.58 -5.23 -29.22
CA PHE A 488 -13.02 -4.06 -28.53
C PHE A 488 -11.49 -4.11 -28.56
N SER A 489 -10.84 -3.19 -29.30
CA SER A 489 -9.38 -3.14 -29.44
C SER A 489 -8.77 -2.10 -28.50
N PHE A 490 -7.75 -2.49 -27.73
CA PHE A 490 -6.96 -1.64 -26.84
C PHE A 490 -5.99 -0.75 -27.60
N ASP A 491 -6.51 0.28 -28.28
CA ASP A 491 -5.68 1.38 -28.75
C ASP A 491 -5.78 2.55 -27.76
N GLU A 492 -4.65 2.97 -27.20
CA GLU A 492 -4.53 4.11 -26.27
C GLU A 492 -5.08 5.42 -26.88
N ASN A 493 -5.10 5.53 -28.21
CA ASN A 493 -5.65 6.70 -28.91
C ASN A 493 -7.16 6.61 -29.18
N CYS A 494 -7.79 5.48 -28.87
CA CYS A 494 -9.22 5.26 -29.07
C CYS A 494 -10.05 6.00 -28.01
N LEU A 495 -11.05 6.79 -28.44
CA LEU A 495 -11.93 7.49 -27.51
C LEU A 495 -12.78 6.54 -26.66
N GLN A 496 -13.15 5.38 -27.20
CA GLN A 496 -13.89 4.36 -26.45
C GLN A 496 -13.07 3.81 -25.29
N HIS A 497 -11.80 3.52 -25.54
CA HIS A 497 -10.86 3.07 -24.51
C HIS A 497 -10.66 4.16 -23.44
N LYS A 498 -10.41 5.40 -23.84
CA LYS A 498 -10.28 6.52 -22.90
C LYS A 498 -11.55 6.74 -22.07
N ALA A 499 -12.73 6.60 -22.65
CA ALA A 499 -14.00 6.72 -21.92
C ALA A 499 -14.16 5.59 -20.90
N PHE A 500 -13.88 4.35 -21.27
CA PHE A 500 -13.90 3.20 -20.36
C PHE A 500 -12.93 3.40 -19.18
N MET A 501 -11.68 3.79 -19.46
CA MET A 501 -10.66 4.01 -18.43
C MET A 501 -10.99 5.20 -17.52
N ASP A 502 -11.65 6.24 -18.05
CA ASP A 502 -12.13 7.37 -17.26
C ASP A 502 -13.21 6.92 -16.26
N VAL A 503 -14.15 6.05 -16.68
CA VAL A 503 -15.13 5.45 -15.76
C VAL A 503 -14.44 4.64 -14.67
N MET A 504 -13.48 3.79 -15.03
CA MET A 504 -12.72 2.98 -14.06
C MET A 504 -11.93 3.85 -13.08
N CYS A 505 -11.33 4.94 -13.57
CA CYS A 505 -10.64 5.92 -12.73
C CYS A 505 -11.59 6.59 -11.73
N TYR A 506 -12.78 7.06 -12.16
CA TYR A 506 -13.78 7.61 -11.24
C TYR A 506 -14.28 6.58 -10.23
N PHE A 507 -14.49 5.33 -10.65
CA PHE A 507 -14.87 4.25 -9.76
C PHE A 507 -13.78 3.97 -8.71
N ALA A 508 -12.52 3.82 -9.12
CA ALA A 508 -11.37 3.64 -8.23
C ALA A 508 -11.22 4.81 -7.24
N HIS A 509 -11.36 6.05 -7.71
CA HIS A 509 -11.39 7.24 -6.85
C HIS A 509 -12.58 7.19 -5.87
N GLY A 510 -13.72 6.66 -6.29
CA GLY A 510 -14.89 6.42 -5.43
C GLY A 510 -14.59 5.46 -4.29
N ILE A 511 -13.91 4.36 -4.57
CA ILE A 511 -13.48 3.37 -3.58
C ILE A 511 -12.40 3.96 -2.65
N ALA A 512 -11.37 4.62 -3.19
CA ALA A 512 -10.32 5.25 -2.39
C ALA A 512 -10.87 6.34 -1.46
N ASP A 513 -11.81 7.16 -1.96
CA ASP A 513 -12.55 8.12 -1.15
C ASP A 513 -13.28 7.40 -0.01
N ALA A 514 -14.02 6.33 -0.30
CA ALA A 514 -14.74 5.56 0.70
C ALA A 514 -13.83 4.96 1.79
N PHE A 515 -12.59 4.63 1.43
CA PHE A 515 -11.55 4.15 2.35
C PHE A 515 -10.95 5.26 3.22
N GLY A 516 -11.15 6.53 2.86
CA GLY A 516 -10.67 7.69 3.61
C GLY A 516 -9.55 8.49 2.94
N ALA A 517 -9.25 8.25 1.65
CA ALA A 517 -8.24 9.04 0.92
C ALA A 517 -8.63 10.53 0.88
N PRO A 518 -7.79 11.46 1.33
CA PRO A 518 -8.09 12.90 1.23
C PRO A 518 -7.95 13.45 -0.20
N ASP A 519 -7.07 12.84 -0.99
CA ASP A 519 -6.62 13.25 -2.32
C ASP A 519 -6.01 12.04 -3.05
N VAL A 520 -5.46 12.23 -4.25
CA VAL A 520 -4.87 11.15 -5.05
C VAL A 520 -3.44 11.50 -5.47
N SER A 521 -2.59 10.48 -5.59
CA SER A 521 -1.30 10.65 -6.27
C SER A 521 -1.56 10.96 -7.73
N SER A 522 -0.84 11.94 -8.30
CA SER A 522 -0.88 12.14 -9.75
C SER A 522 -0.25 10.94 -10.46
N TYR A 523 -1.07 10.25 -11.22
CA TYR A 523 -0.68 9.11 -12.03
C TYR A 523 -0.87 9.48 -13.50
N THR A 524 0.05 9.05 -14.35
CA THR A 524 0.18 9.54 -15.73
C THR A 524 -0.75 8.81 -16.70
N GLU A 525 -1.24 9.44 -17.78
CA GLU A 525 -2.11 8.80 -18.80
C GLU A 525 -1.44 7.54 -19.39
N THR A 526 -0.11 7.57 -19.58
CA THR A 526 0.71 6.44 -20.09
C THR A 526 0.90 5.28 -19.10
N ARG A 527 0.50 5.46 -17.84
CA ARG A 527 0.50 4.39 -16.84
C ARG A 527 -0.89 4.13 -16.28
N ALA A 528 -1.88 4.99 -16.59
CA ALA A 528 -3.28 4.99 -16.14
C ALA A 528 -3.98 3.69 -16.52
N GLY A 529 -3.62 2.61 -15.82
CA GLY A 529 -4.45 1.44 -15.69
C GLY A 529 -5.74 1.80 -14.95
N ASP A 530 -6.62 0.83 -14.84
CA ASP A 530 -7.90 0.97 -14.14
C ASP A 530 -7.74 1.06 -12.60
N TYR A 531 -6.50 1.17 -12.10
CA TYR A 531 -6.12 1.13 -10.68
C TYR A 531 -6.69 -0.08 -9.93
N GLY A 532 -6.98 -1.19 -10.62
CA GLY A 532 -7.64 -2.36 -10.02
C GLY A 532 -9.17 -2.27 -9.97
N ALA A 533 -9.80 -1.21 -10.49
CA ALA A 533 -11.27 -1.09 -10.56
C ALA A 533 -11.92 -2.26 -11.30
N THR A 534 -11.32 -2.69 -12.42
CA THR A 534 -11.79 -3.86 -13.16
C THR A 534 -11.72 -5.13 -12.31
N ALA A 535 -10.66 -5.31 -11.52
CA ALA A 535 -10.54 -6.46 -10.64
C ALA A 535 -11.65 -6.49 -9.57
N ILE A 536 -11.98 -5.33 -8.98
CA ILE A 536 -13.11 -5.23 -8.02
C ILE A 536 -14.42 -5.64 -8.68
N LEU A 537 -14.73 -5.10 -9.86
CA LEU A 537 -15.99 -5.41 -10.55
C LEU A 537 -16.04 -6.87 -11.01
N LEU A 538 -14.90 -7.46 -11.39
CA LEU A 538 -14.79 -8.87 -11.73
C LEU A 538 -14.98 -9.78 -10.52
N ASP A 539 -14.35 -9.49 -9.38
CA ASP A 539 -14.53 -10.25 -8.12
C ASP A 539 -16.01 -10.33 -7.71
N VAL A 540 -16.73 -9.21 -7.90
CA VAL A 540 -18.16 -9.08 -7.57
C VAL A 540 -19.05 -9.90 -8.51
N ILE A 541 -18.58 -10.30 -9.69
CA ILE A 541 -19.35 -11.11 -10.65
C ILE A 541 -18.75 -12.51 -10.84
N ASP A 542 -17.69 -12.85 -10.11
CA ASP A 542 -16.84 -14.01 -10.38
C ASP A 542 -17.61 -15.33 -10.33
N ASN A 543 -18.36 -15.62 -9.25
CA ASN A 543 -19.08 -16.91 -9.21
C ASN A 543 -20.22 -16.98 -10.24
N VAL A 544 -20.77 -15.85 -10.66
CA VAL A 544 -21.80 -15.79 -11.71
C VAL A 544 -21.22 -16.03 -13.11
N ARG A 545 -19.93 -15.71 -13.30
CA ARG A 545 -19.19 -16.04 -14.52
C ARG A 545 -19.10 -17.55 -14.73
N PHE A 546 -19.00 -18.33 -13.65
CA PHE A 546 -18.82 -19.78 -13.70
C PHE A 546 -20.12 -20.57 -13.43
N ASP A 547 -21.05 -20.04 -12.62
CA ASP A 547 -22.34 -20.66 -12.33
C ASP A 547 -23.49 -19.63 -12.26
N HIS A 548 -24.26 -19.53 -13.34
CA HIS A 548 -25.43 -18.65 -13.42
C HIS A 548 -26.57 -18.99 -12.45
N ARG A 549 -26.50 -20.14 -11.75
CA ARG A 549 -27.52 -20.57 -10.77
C ARG A 549 -27.30 -19.96 -9.39
N LYS A 550 -26.13 -19.37 -9.13
CA LYS A 550 -25.79 -18.68 -7.88
C LYS A 550 -25.48 -17.22 -8.17
N PRO A 551 -26.45 -16.29 -8.06
CA PRO A 551 -26.24 -14.86 -8.30
C PRO A 551 -25.50 -14.19 -7.14
N GLU A 552 -24.35 -14.73 -6.75
CA GLU A 552 -23.53 -14.27 -5.63
C GLU A 552 -22.09 -14.00 -6.09
N GLY A 553 -21.58 -12.83 -5.76
CA GLY A 553 -20.17 -12.44 -5.99
C GLY A 553 -19.33 -12.52 -4.73
N LEU A 554 -18.05 -12.20 -4.86
CA LEU A 554 -17.14 -12.04 -3.73
C LEU A 554 -16.64 -10.59 -3.64
N LEU A 555 -16.50 -10.10 -2.41
CA LEU A 555 -15.90 -8.81 -2.11
C LEU A 555 -14.71 -9.03 -1.19
N ARG A 556 -13.51 -8.78 -1.69
CA ARG A 556 -12.26 -9.08 -0.98
C ARG A 556 -11.55 -7.82 -0.48
N TRP A 557 -11.03 -7.90 0.75
CA TRP A 557 -10.28 -6.81 1.39
C TRP A 557 -9.02 -6.41 0.62
N ASP A 558 -8.24 -7.38 0.16
CA ASP A 558 -6.98 -7.20 -0.56
C ASP A 558 -7.17 -6.45 -1.88
N THR A 559 -8.18 -6.81 -2.69
CA THR A 559 -8.49 -6.13 -3.96
C THR A 559 -8.84 -4.65 -3.73
N LEU A 560 -9.69 -4.37 -2.75
CA LEU A 560 -10.12 -3.00 -2.42
C LEU A 560 -9.00 -2.18 -1.79
N LEU A 561 -8.21 -2.77 -0.88
CA LEU A 561 -7.06 -2.12 -0.27
C LEU A 561 -6.00 -1.80 -1.33
N SER A 562 -5.69 -2.74 -2.21
CA SER A 562 -4.73 -2.57 -3.32
C SER A 562 -5.17 -1.41 -4.21
N THR A 563 -6.43 -1.39 -4.65
CA THR A 563 -6.98 -0.31 -5.49
C THR A 563 -6.89 1.05 -4.78
N SER A 564 -7.31 1.10 -3.51
CA SER A 564 -7.31 2.35 -2.74
C SER A 564 -5.89 2.86 -2.45
N ALA A 565 -4.93 1.94 -2.21
CA ALA A 565 -3.52 2.25 -2.01
C ALA A 565 -2.87 2.74 -3.31
N GLN A 566 -3.15 2.11 -4.46
CA GLN A 566 -2.65 2.57 -5.76
C GLN A 566 -3.10 4.01 -6.06
N VAL A 567 -4.38 4.32 -5.83
CA VAL A 567 -4.95 5.67 -6.04
C VAL A 567 -4.31 6.69 -5.09
N PHE A 568 -4.24 6.39 -3.79
CA PHE A 568 -3.78 7.35 -2.79
C PHE A 568 -2.24 7.50 -2.76
N LEU A 569 -1.50 6.39 -2.77
CA LEU A 569 -0.04 6.37 -2.68
C LEU A 569 0.64 6.51 -4.05
N GLY A 570 -0.02 6.15 -5.15
CA GLY A 570 0.63 6.07 -6.46
C GLY A 570 1.62 4.90 -6.58
N CYS A 571 1.47 3.88 -5.74
CA CYS A 571 2.31 2.68 -5.77
C CYS A 571 1.82 1.69 -6.84
N PRO A 572 2.67 0.73 -7.26
CA PRO A 572 2.24 -0.43 -8.01
C PRO A 572 1.16 -1.26 -7.28
N PRO A 573 0.44 -2.13 -8.01
CA PRO A 573 -0.42 -3.15 -7.44
C PRO A 573 0.27 -4.01 -6.37
N LEU A 574 -0.50 -4.44 -5.38
CA LEU A 574 0.03 -5.15 -4.20
C LEU A 574 0.83 -6.41 -4.56
N ASP A 575 0.37 -7.18 -5.55
CA ASP A 575 1.04 -8.35 -6.13
C ASP A 575 2.46 -8.05 -6.60
N GLN A 576 2.64 -6.91 -7.30
CA GLN A 576 3.94 -6.45 -7.78
C GLN A 576 4.84 -5.92 -6.65
N LEU A 577 4.26 -5.45 -5.54
CA LEU A 577 5.02 -4.96 -4.40
C LEU A 577 5.60 -6.10 -3.56
N THR A 578 4.90 -7.23 -3.53
CA THR A 578 5.24 -8.40 -2.70
C THR A 578 6.14 -9.42 -3.38
N ASP A 579 6.55 -9.19 -4.64
CA ASP A 579 7.21 -10.20 -5.50
C ASP A 579 6.51 -11.56 -5.41
N ALA A 580 5.18 -11.55 -5.22
CA ALA A 580 4.39 -12.73 -4.98
C ALA A 580 4.17 -13.43 -6.32
N THR A 581 5.17 -14.21 -6.74
CA THR A 581 4.84 -15.36 -7.59
C THR A 581 3.79 -16.17 -6.83
N HIS A 582 2.74 -16.59 -7.52
CA HIS A 582 1.77 -17.58 -7.03
C HIS A 582 2.41 -18.92 -6.56
N ASN A 583 3.76 -19.00 -6.51
CA ASN A 583 4.58 -20.18 -6.26
C ASN A 583 5.23 -20.23 -4.86
N ASP A 584 4.97 -19.27 -3.97
CA ASP A 584 5.34 -19.39 -2.55
C ASP A 584 4.39 -20.29 -1.75
N ALA A 585 3.51 -21.03 -2.43
CA ALA A 585 3.15 -22.37 -1.98
C ALA A 585 4.33 -23.30 -2.28
N SER A 586 5.41 -23.18 -1.50
CA SER A 586 6.52 -24.13 -1.56
C SER A 586 5.97 -25.52 -1.29
N VAL A 587 5.91 -26.29 -2.38
CA VAL A 587 5.89 -27.75 -2.46
C VAL A 587 6.90 -28.32 -1.43
N ASP A 588 6.52 -29.44 -0.79
CA ASP A 588 7.31 -30.26 0.15
C ASP A 588 7.22 -29.99 1.66
N THR A 589 6.08 -29.50 2.16
CA THR A 589 5.65 -29.84 3.53
C THR A 589 4.21 -30.33 3.53
N SER A 590 4.00 -31.52 4.08
CA SER A 590 2.67 -32.13 4.27
C SER A 590 1.66 -31.11 4.83
N PRO A 591 0.41 -31.09 4.34
CA PRO A 591 -0.56 -30.06 4.68
C PRO A 591 -1.00 -30.20 6.14
N ASN A 592 -0.33 -29.47 7.03
CA ASN A 592 -0.83 -29.22 8.37
C ASN A 592 -1.87 -28.09 8.26
N PHE A 593 -3.03 -28.31 8.87
CA PHE A 593 -4.26 -27.51 8.92
C PHE A 593 -4.09 -25.98 9.04
N MET A 594 -2.92 -25.49 9.46
CA MET A 594 -2.58 -24.06 9.62
C MET A 594 -2.13 -23.33 8.34
N GLN A 595 -1.87 -24.03 7.23
CA GLN A 595 -1.61 -23.38 5.93
C GLN A 595 -2.85 -22.71 5.31
N HIS A 596 -4.05 -22.93 5.87
CA HIS A 596 -5.27 -22.33 5.34
C HIS A 596 -5.49 -20.88 5.74
N LEU A 597 -4.86 -20.37 6.81
CA LEU A 597 -4.97 -18.97 7.18
C LEU A 597 -3.87 -18.20 6.43
N SER A 598 -4.23 -17.28 5.53
CA SER A 598 -3.25 -16.41 4.86
C SER A 598 -2.95 -15.18 5.71
N SER A 599 -1.70 -14.70 5.74
CA SER A 599 -1.34 -13.46 6.42
C SER A 599 -2.20 -12.29 5.88
N THR A 600 -2.60 -11.37 6.76
CA THR A 600 -3.42 -10.21 6.35
C THR A 600 -2.55 -8.98 6.21
N VAL A 601 -2.65 -8.29 5.07
CA VAL A 601 -1.98 -7.00 4.87
C VAL A 601 -2.68 -5.92 5.72
N VAL A 602 -1.92 -5.31 6.62
CA VAL A 602 -2.39 -4.32 7.61
C VAL A 602 -1.80 -2.92 7.41
N ALA A 603 -0.72 -2.79 6.64
CA ALA A 603 -0.21 -1.50 6.23
C ALA A 603 0.58 -1.58 4.93
N ILE A 604 0.57 -0.50 4.16
CA ILE A 604 1.39 -0.33 2.95
C ILE A 604 2.07 1.04 3.05
N GLN A 605 3.40 1.06 2.98
CA GLN A 605 4.22 2.27 2.91
C GLN A 605 4.81 2.39 1.50
N TYR A 606 4.75 3.61 0.97
CA TYR A 606 5.38 3.99 -0.28
C TYR A 606 5.94 5.41 -0.17
N GLY A 607 7.26 5.53 -0.06
CA GLY A 607 7.94 6.77 0.24
C GLY A 607 7.74 7.22 1.68
N ASP A 608 7.44 8.51 1.87
CA ASP A 608 7.10 9.10 3.18
C ASP A 608 5.59 9.05 3.45
N LEU A 609 4.83 8.26 2.69
CA LEU A 609 3.41 8.00 2.92
C LEU A 609 3.17 6.55 3.26
N ALA A 610 2.21 6.31 4.14
CA ALA A 610 1.66 4.99 4.34
C ALA A 610 0.15 5.02 4.60
N VAL A 611 -0.49 3.90 4.32
CA VAL A 611 -1.86 3.61 4.74
C VAL A 611 -1.83 2.48 5.75
N VAL A 612 -2.60 2.62 6.83
CA VAL A 612 -2.65 1.66 7.94
C VAL A 612 -4.10 1.34 8.28
N VAL A 613 -4.42 0.07 8.47
CA VAL A 613 -5.77 -0.37 8.83
C VAL A 613 -6.10 -0.04 10.28
N PRO A 614 -7.23 0.62 10.58
CA PRO A 614 -7.52 1.07 11.94
C PRO A 614 -7.89 -0.06 12.90
N TRP A 615 -8.38 -1.19 12.39
CA TRP A 615 -8.74 -2.36 13.21
C TRP A 615 -7.51 -3.14 13.69
N LEU A 616 -6.29 -2.78 13.28
CA LEU A 616 -5.04 -3.31 13.84
C LEU A 616 -4.90 -2.98 15.34
N ASP A 617 -5.48 -1.86 15.77
CA ASP A 617 -5.52 -1.49 17.19
C ASP A 617 -6.63 -2.28 17.91
N ILE A 618 -6.29 -3.50 18.32
CA ILE A 618 -7.20 -4.37 19.06
C ILE A 618 -7.53 -3.85 20.47
N SER A 619 -6.92 -2.74 20.93
CA SER A 619 -7.34 -2.08 22.18
C SER A 619 -8.63 -1.27 21.99
N GLN A 620 -9.04 -1.02 20.75
CA GLN A 620 -10.27 -0.31 20.41
C GLN A 620 -11.42 -1.26 20.11
N ARG A 621 -12.64 -0.73 20.14
CA ARG A 621 -13.83 -1.48 19.75
C ARG A 621 -13.81 -1.72 18.24
N LEU A 622 -13.80 -2.99 17.84
CA LEU A 622 -13.88 -3.39 16.44
C LEU A 622 -15.33 -3.54 15.97
N SER A 623 -15.55 -3.31 14.68
CA SER A 623 -16.86 -3.37 14.02
C SER A 623 -16.67 -3.76 12.56
N THR A 624 -17.58 -4.58 12.03
CA THR A 624 -17.66 -4.88 10.59
C THR A 624 -18.16 -3.70 9.78
N ARG A 625 -18.96 -2.80 10.38
CA ARG A 625 -19.33 -1.54 9.73
C ARG A 625 -18.13 -0.60 9.70
N GLY A 626 -17.82 -0.06 8.53
CA GLY A 626 -16.66 0.80 8.30
C GLY A 626 -15.31 0.08 8.47
N CYS A 627 -15.25 -1.25 8.27
CA CYS A 627 -13.99 -1.98 8.32
C CYS A 627 -13.10 -1.70 7.10
N PHE A 628 -13.69 -1.39 5.95
CA PHE A 628 -13.03 -1.05 4.67
C PHE A 628 -12.63 0.42 4.65
N ARG A 629 -11.56 0.70 5.42
CA ARG A 629 -10.94 2.02 5.52
C ARG A 629 -9.49 1.94 5.97
N PHE A 630 -8.74 2.99 5.71
CA PHE A 630 -7.40 3.17 6.26
C PHE A 630 -7.24 4.53 6.95
N THR A 631 -6.20 4.65 7.75
CA THR A 631 -5.67 5.93 8.22
C THR A 631 -4.37 6.21 7.48
N VAL A 632 -4.20 7.45 7.06
CA VAL A 632 -3.00 7.89 6.35
C VAL A 632 -1.91 8.31 7.33
N ALA A 633 -0.68 8.04 6.96
CA ALA A 633 0.51 8.31 7.73
C ALA A 633 1.51 9.09 6.88
N GLU A 634 2.07 10.16 7.44
CA GLU A 634 3.24 10.82 6.88
C GLU A 634 4.46 10.46 7.74
N GLY A 635 5.51 9.97 7.10
CA GLY A 635 6.71 9.49 7.76
C GLY A 635 7.01 8.03 7.47
N GLN A 636 8.23 7.64 7.84
CA GLN A 636 8.65 6.25 7.95
C GLN A 636 7.88 5.58 9.10
N LEU A 637 7.15 4.51 8.77
CA LEU A 637 6.46 3.67 9.74
C LEU A 637 7.46 2.86 10.58
N GLY A 638 7.01 2.49 11.77
CA GLY A 638 7.76 1.64 12.67
C GLY A 638 7.03 1.37 13.98
N VAL A 639 7.67 0.60 14.84
CA VAL A 639 7.15 0.22 16.16
C VAL A 639 8.01 0.86 17.26
N PRO A 640 7.40 1.48 18.29
CA PRO A 640 8.15 1.93 19.47
C PRO A 640 8.60 0.72 20.30
N VAL A 641 9.89 0.65 20.65
CA VAL A 641 10.51 -0.55 21.25
C VAL A 641 10.71 -0.45 22.77
N ASP A 642 10.96 0.73 23.36
CA ASP A 642 10.89 0.93 24.82
C ASP A 642 11.11 2.40 25.24
N GLU A 643 10.74 2.73 26.50
CA GLU A 643 11.04 3.97 27.23
C GLU A 643 12.15 3.76 28.29
N GLU A 644 13.29 3.18 27.93
CA GLU A 644 14.41 3.19 28.87
C GLU A 644 15.10 4.56 28.87
N LEU A 645 15.28 5.16 30.07
CA LEU A 645 15.97 6.44 30.31
C LEU A 645 15.32 7.68 29.67
N GLY A 646 14.02 7.63 29.33
CA GLY A 646 13.31 8.77 28.74
C GLY A 646 13.59 9.00 27.25
N ARG A 647 14.19 8.02 26.56
CA ARG A 647 14.38 8.07 25.09
C ARG A 647 13.62 6.92 24.42
N MET A 648 12.53 7.23 23.72
CA MET A 648 11.80 6.27 22.90
C MET A 648 12.68 5.71 21.77
N GLN A 649 13.10 4.44 21.87
CA GLN A 649 13.66 3.71 20.74
C GLN A 649 12.55 3.35 19.74
N PHE A 650 12.80 3.50 18.45
CA PHE A 650 11.85 3.24 17.37
C PHE A 650 12.49 2.34 16.34
N GLN A 651 11.89 1.18 16.14
CA GLN A 651 12.26 0.27 15.08
C GLN A 651 11.54 0.72 13.80
N ALA A 652 12.24 1.53 13.01
CA ALA A 652 11.77 1.99 11.71
C ALA A 652 11.83 0.88 10.65
N LEU A 653 10.95 0.93 9.66
CA LEU A 653 11.08 0.10 8.45
C LEU A 653 12.33 0.51 7.67
N ALA A 654 13.14 -0.45 7.23
CA ALA A 654 14.42 -0.13 6.59
C ALA A 654 14.29 0.43 5.15
N ARG A 655 13.09 0.39 4.56
CA ARG A 655 12.85 0.69 3.14
C ARG A 655 11.73 1.68 2.93
N ASP A 656 11.80 2.33 1.76
CA ASP A 656 10.83 3.33 1.32
C ASP A 656 9.54 2.64 0.83
N VAL A 657 9.63 1.38 0.41
CA VAL A 657 8.51 0.52 0.06
C VAL A 657 8.40 -0.60 1.09
N ALA A 658 7.21 -0.77 1.66
CA ALA A 658 6.95 -1.86 2.59
C ALA A 658 5.48 -2.29 2.60
N VAL A 659 5.25 -3.59 2.56
CA VAL A 659 3.97 -4.24 2.83
C VAL A 659 4.10 -4.91 4.19
N ILE A 660 3.27 -4.50 5.15
CA ILE A 660 3.24 -5.07 6.49
C ILE A 660 2.06 -6.02 6.58
N GLU A 661 2.37 -7.27 6.90
CA GLU A 661 1.45 -8.36 7.13
C GLU A 661 1.46 -8.75 8.62
N THR A 662 0.38 -9.32 9.12
CA THR A 662 0.39 -9.96 10.44
C THR A 662 0.86 -11.41 10.36
N GLN A 663 1.43 -11.92 11.45
CA GLN A 663 1.74 -13.34 11.58
C GLN A 663 0.58 -14.08 12.23
N HIS A 664 0.37 -15.33 11.80
CA HIS A 664 -0.55 -16.26 12.44
C HIS A 664 -0.32 -16.39 13.94
N THR A 665 -1.43 -16.63 14.64
CA THR A 665 -1.42 -16.92 16.06
C THR A 665 -0.71 -18.25 16.30
N GLU A 666 0.16 -18.28 17.30
CA GLU A 666 0.93 -19.46 17.71
C GLU A 666 0.03 -20.65 18.05
N ASP A 667 0.41 -21.85 17.64
CA ASP A 667 -0.30 -23.09 17.91
C ASP A 667 0.00 -23.61 19.32
N VAL A 668 -1.07 -23.97 20.04
CA VAL A 668 -1.02 -24.47 21.42
C VAL A 668 -1.58 -25.89 21.56
N SER A 669 -1.87 -26.57 20.45
CA SER A 669 -2.53 -27.88 20.44
C SER A 669 -1.78 -28.92 21.28
N ASP A 670 -0.45 -28.99 21.16
CA ASP A 670 0.39 -29.91 21.96
C ASP A 670 0.32 -29.61 23.48
N TYR A 671 0.25 -28.33 23.85
CA TYR A 671 0.08 -27.94 25.26
C TYR A 671 -1.30 -28.36 25.78
N VAL A 672 -2.36 -28.15 24.99
CA VAL A 672 -3.74 -28.51 25.35
C VAL A 672 -3.92 -30.02 25.46
N GLU A 673 -3.30 -30.80 24.58
CA GLU A 673 -3.32 -32.27 24.64
C GLU A 673 -2.69 -32.80 25.93
N ARG A 674 -1.57 -32.21 26.36
CA ARG A 674 -0.84 -32.60 27.57
C ARG A 674 -1.49 -32.09 28.86
N TYR A 675 -2.04 -30.88 28.85
CA TYR A 675 -2.56 -30.19 30.02
C TYR A 675 -4.03 -29.81 29.87
N LYS A 676 -4.88 -30.84 29.84
CA LYS A 676 -6.34 -30.69 29.67
C LYS A 676 -6.97 -29.79 30.72
N MET A 677 -7.92 -28.97 30.28
CA MET A 677 -8.71 -28.14 31.18
C MET A 677 -9.73 -28.99 31.96
N SER A 678 -10.02 -28.59 33.19
CA SER A 678 -11.02 -29.28 34.01
C SER A 678 -12.43 -28.82 33.62
N GLY A 679 -13.24 -29.74 33.11
CA GLY A 679 -14.64 -29.49 32.76
C GLY A 679 -15.59 -29.68 33.94
N HIS A 680 -16.60 -28.82 34.02
CA HIS A 680 -17.74 -28.93 34.93
C HIS A 680 -18.78 -29.88 34.33
N ALA A 681 -19.28 -30.81 35.14
CA ALA A 681 -20.22 -31.84 34.71
C ALA A 681 -21.64 -31.29 34.44
N SER A 682 -22.45 -32.06 33.73
CA SER A 682 -23.86 -31.74 33.50
C SER A 682 -24.62 -31.44 34.80
N SER A 683 -25.55 -30.51 34.72
CA SER A 683 -26.38 -30.03 35.84
C SER A 683 -25.62 -29.36 36.99
N SER A 684 -24.31 -29.14 36.86
CA SER A 684 -23.54 -28.37 37.84
C SER A 684 -23.86 -26.87 37.76
N HIS A 685 -23.80 -26.20 38.90
CA HIS A 685 -23.95 -24.75 38.98
C HIS A 685 -22.58 -24.08 38.74
N ILE A 686 -22.53 -23.16 37.79
CA ILE A 686 -21.32 -22.39 37.45
C ILE A 686 -21.56 -20.90 37.62
N GLU A 687 -20.51 -20.15 37.90
CA GLU A 687 -20.55 -18.70 38.05
C GLU A 687 -19.36 -18.05 37.31
N VAL A 688 -19.63 -16.95 36.58
CA VAL A 688 -18.60 -16.16 35.91
C VAL A 688 -18.26 -14.89 36.68
N PHE A 689 -16.99 -14.72 37.04
CA PHE A 689 -16.44 -13.52 37.67
C PHE A 689 -15.83 -12.52 36.68
N ASP A 690 -15.57 -11.30 37.15
CA ASP A 690 -14.81 -10.29 36.39
C ASP A 690 -13.33 -10.64 36.37
N ASP A 691 -12.77 -10.72 35.16
CA ASP A 691 -11.39 -11.14 34.95
C ASP A 691 -10.38 -10.09 35.47
N GLN A 692 -9.58 -10.48 36.47
CA GLN A 692 -8.59 -9.62 37.14
C GLN A 692 -7.16 -9.74 36.58
N CYS A 693 -6.93 -10.58 35.55
CA CYS A 693 -5.59 -10.81 35.03
C CYS A 693 -5.00 -9.53 34.43
N GLU A 694 -3.76 -9.19 34.76
CA GLU A 694 -3.05 -8.14 34.02
C GLU A 694 -2.65 -8.67 32.64
N ALA A 695 -2.80 -7.83 31.61
CA ALA A 695 -2.43 -8.15 30.24
C ALA A 695 -1.37 -7.17 29.76
N LEU A 696 -0.26 -7.71 29.24
CA LEU A 696 0.85 -6.98 28.66
C LEU A 696 0.92 -7.27 27.17
N CYS A 697 1.37 -6.29 26.39
CA CYS A 697 1.66 -6.51 24.98
C CYS A 697 3.05 -6.01 24.59
N ALA A 698 3.68 -6.70 23.66
CA ALA A 698 4.87 -6.25 22.97
C ALA A 698 4.70 -6.45 21.47
N TYR A 699 5.28 -5.56 20.68
CA TYR A 699 5.20 -5.60 19.22
C TYR A 699 6.61 -5.63 18.63
N VAL A 700 6.78 -6.40 17.56
CA VAL A 700 8.06 -6.53 16.85
C VAL A 700 7.79 -6.52 15.36
N LEU A 701 8.60 -5.78 14.60
CA LEU A 701 8.61 -5.86 13.14
C LEU A 701 9.77 -6.74 12.69
N VAL A 702 9.49 -7.70 11.81
CA VAL A 702 10.49 -8.60 11.22
C VAL A 702 10.44 -8.47 9.70
N SER A 703 11.57 -8.19 9.07
CA SER A 703 11.69 -8.22 7.60
C SER A 703 11.72 -9.68 7.16
N VAL A 704 10.83 -10.04 6.23
CA VAL A 704 10.72 -11.40 5.68
C VAL A 704 11.34 -11.47 4.29
N ASP A 705 11.16 -10.41 3.52
CA ASP A 705 11.68 -10.28 2.16
C ASP A 705 12.06 -8.80 1.91
N ARG A 706 12.44 -8.49 0.67
CA ARG A 706 12.80 -7.16 0.17
C ARG A 706 11.81 -6.12 0.65
N ASN A 707 10.53 -6.27 0.32
CA ASN A 707 9.51 -5.25 0.65
C ASN A 707 8.48 -5.76 1.67
N ARG A 708 8.59 -7.00 2.17
CA ARG A 708 7.59 -7.60 3.06
C ARG A 708 8.07 -7.66 4.50
N TYR A 709 7.18 -7.26 5.41
CA TYR A 709 7.42 -7.26 6.85
C TYR A 709 6.30 -7.98 7.58
N LYS A 710 6.65 -8.77 8.59
CA LYS A 710 5.69 -9.37 9.53
C LYS A 710 5.65 -8.56 10.81
N LEU A 711 4.45 -8.13 11.19
CA LEU A 711 4.15 -7.54 12.48
C LEU A 711 3.77 -8.64 13.45
N LEU A 712 4.60 -8.80 14.46
CA LEU A 712 4.47 -9.78 15.52
C LEU A 712 3.90 -9.09 16.76
N MET A 713 2.83 -9.64 17.32
CA MET A 713 2.26 -9.18 18.58
C MET A 713 2.33 -10.29 19.62
N ARG A 714 3.09 -10.05 20.69
CA ARG A 714 3.16 -10.93 21.85
C ARG A 714 2.22 -10.40 22.91
N VAL A 715 1.29 -11.24 23.36
CA VAL A 715 0.44 -10.96 24.52
C VAL A 715 0.90 -11.83 25.68
N SER A 716 1.12 -11.23 26.84
CA SER A 716 1.59 -11.92 28.03
C SER A 716 0.69 -11.60 29.21
N SER A 717 0.44 -12.61 30.04
CA SER A 717 -0.23 -12.52 31.32
C SER A 717 0.75 -12.98 32.43
N LYS A 718 0.24 -13.46 33.56
CA LYS A 718 1.09 -13.86 34.70
C LYS A 718 1.78 -15.18 34.43
N LEU A 719 1.08 -16.16 33.86
CA LEU A 719 1.61 -17.52 33.65
C LEU A 719 1.90 -17.83 32.19
N HIS A 720 1.25 -17.15 31.24
CA HIS A 720 1.35 -17.47 29.82
C HIS A 720 1.78 -16.28 28.97
N SER A 721 2.39 -16.58 27.83
CA SER A 721 2.73 -15.62 26.79
C SER A 721 2.56 -16.27 25.44
N ARG A 722 1.93 -15.58 24.49
CA ARG A 722 1.60 -16.13 23.18
C ARG A 722 1.71 -15.09 22.07
N MET A 723 2.13 -15.53 20.88
CA MET A 723 2.02 -14.73 19.67
C MET A 723 0.59 -14.72 19.15
N VAL A 724 0.02 -13.53 18.98
CA VAL A 724 -1.36 -13.30 18.57
C VAL A 724 -1.39 -12.56 17.24
N ASP A 725 -2.25 -13.01 16.33
CA ASP A 725 -2.54 -12.28 15.10
C ASP A 725 -3.66 -11.26 15.37
N PRO A 726 -3.37 -9.95 15.41
CA PRO A 726 -4.41 -8.96 15.68
C PRO A 726 -5.50 -8.92 14.59
N SER A 727 -5.19 -9.29 13.32
CA SER A 727 -6.17 -9.25 12.22
C SER A 727 -7.27 -10.31 12.38
N ARG A 728 -6.95 -11.44 13.05
CA ARG A 728 -7.92 -12.52 13.29
C ARG A 728 -9.14 -12.07 14.08
N SER A 729 -8.99 -11.06 14.94
CA SER A 729 -10.13 -10.46 15.64
C SER A 729 -11.18 -9.94 14.65
N MET A 730 -10.72 -9.22 13.61
CA MET A 730 -11.59 -8.64 12.59
C MET A 730 -12.13 -9.72 11.63
N LEU A 731 -11.28 -10.68 11.24
CA LEU A 731 -11.70 -11.85 10.46
C LEU A 731 -12.80 -12.64 11.17
N LYS A 732 -12.68 -12.86 12.48
CA LYS A 732 -13.70 -13.60 13.23
C LYS A 732 -15.02 -12.83 13.30
N LEU A 733 -14.95 -11.50 13.43
CA LEU A 733 -16.14 -10.65 13.38
C LEU A 733 -16.83 -10.67 12.01
N SER A 734 -16.08 -10.76 10.91
CA SER A 734 -16.64 -10.84 9.55
C SER A 734 -17.28 -12.19 9.24
N GLN A 735 -16.69 -13.30 9.72
CA GLN A 735 -17.28 -14.65 9.62
C GLN A 735 -18.61 -14.76 10.40
N GLY A 736 -18.72 -14.04 11.51
CA GLY A 736 -19.96 -13.85 12.24
C GLY A 736 -19.93 -14.38 13.66
N VAL A 737 -20.65 -13.66 14.52
CA VAL A 737 -20.78 -13.94 15.95
C VAL A 737 -22.25 -13.92 16.35
N PHE A 738 -22.65 -14.87 17.18
CA PHE A 738 -24.03 -15.03 17.66
C PHE A 738 -24.23 -14.18 18.90
N ASN A 739 -25.03 -13.12 18.80
CA ASN A 739 -25.39 -12.34 19.98
C ASN A 739 -26.53 -13.05 20.72
N ILE A 740 -26.31 -13.34 22.00
CA ILE A 740 -27.33 -13.95 22.85
C ILE A 740 -28.15 -12.83 23.51
N ARG A 741 -29.48 -12.99 23.48
CA ARG A 741 -30.45 -12.10 24.14
C ARG A 741 -31.58 -12.93 24.73
N CYS A 742 -31.89 -12.75 26.00
CA CYS A 742 -33.06 -13.35 26.61
C CYS A 742 -33.84 -12.30 27.40
N ASN A 743 -35.11 -12.58 27.68
CA ASN A 743 -35.94 -11.71 28.52
C ASN A 743 -35.73 -11.95 30.03
N HIS A 744 -34.88 -12.91 30.41
CA HIS A 744 -34.53 -13.15 31.81
C HIS A 744 -33.59 -12.07 32.33
N GLN A 745 -33.61 -11.86 33.65
CA GLN A 745 -32.65 -11.01 34.33
C GLN A 745 -31.23 -11.54 34.06
N ALA A 746 -30.31 -10.67 33.68
CA ALA A 746 -28.93 -11.06 33.45
C ALA A 746 -28.30 -11.58 34.75
N THR A 747 -28.01 -12.88 34.80
CA THR A 747 -27.30 -13.55 35.90
C THR A 747 -25.92 -13.97 35.46
N ARG A 748 -24.95 -13.88 36.38
CA ARG A 748 -23.59 -14.42 36.22
C ARG A 748 -23.50 -15.90 36.59
N SER A 749 -24.54 -16.45 37.18
CA SER A 749 -24.69 -17.87 37.45
C SER A 749 -25.54 -18.57 36.39
N GLY A 750 -25.21 -19.83 36.12
CA GLY A 750 -25.94 -20.70 35.20
C GLY A 750 -25.79 -22.17 35.54
N ILE A 751 -26.64 -23.00 34.94
CA ILE A 751 -26.62 -24.46 35.10
C ILE A 751 -26.09 -25.07 33.80
N VAL A 752 -25.16 -26.02 33.93
CA VAL A 752 -24.60 -26.73 32.76
C VAL A 752 -25.70 -27.59 32.10
N PRO A 753 -25.94 -27.45 30.79
CA PRO A 753 -26.94 -28.24 30.07
C PRO A 753 -26.68 -29.74 30.14
N ASP A 754 -27.75 -30.52 30.12
CA ASP A 754 -27.66 -31.98 30.15
C ASP A 754 -26.89 -32.52 28.94
N GLY A 755 -26.06 -33.55 29.18
CA GLY A 755 -25.23 -34.18 28.14
C GLY A 755 -24.01 -33.35 27.70
N HIS A 756 -23.77 -32.19 28.30
CA HIS A 756 -22.63 -31.33 28.00
C HIS A 756 -21.70 -31.16 29.22
N THR A 757 -20.44 -30.83 28.94
CA THR A 757 -19.48 -30.36 29.94
C THR A 757 -19.09 -28.93 29.63
N VAL A 758 -18.78 -28.13 30.66
CA VAL A 758 -18.41 -26.72 30.50
C VAL A 758 -17.03 -26.46 31.07
N GLU A 759 -16.16 -25.86 30.26
CA GLU A 759 -14.83 -25.42 30.68
C GLU A 759 -14.84 -23.90 30.88
N LEU A 760 -14.43 -23.44 32.06
CA LEU A 760 -14.34 -22.02 32.41
C LEU A 760 -12.91 -21.53 32.29
N TYR A 761 -12.71 -20.37 31.65
CA TYR A 761 -11.38 -19.84 31.36
C TYR A 761 -11.23 -18.40 31.86
N GLU A 762 -10.23 -18.16 32.71
CA GLU A 762 -9.68 -16.82 32.97
C GLU A 762 -8.80 -16.38 31.79
N PHE A 763 -8.54 -15.08 31.64
CA PHE A 763 -7.73 -14.55 30.54
C PHE A 763 -6.31 -15.13 30.49
N ASP A 764 -5.73 -15.47 31.63
CA ASP A 764 -4.44 -16.16 31.72
C ASP A 764 -4.51 -17.54 31.04
N ASP A 765 -5.49 -18.37 31.41
CA ASP A 765 -5.75 -19.66 30.76
C ASP A 765 -6.16 -19.50 29.28
N LEU A 766 -6.83 -18.40 28.92
CA LEU A 766 -7.14 -18.11 27.51
C LEU A 766 -5.86 -18.06 26.67
N LEU A 767 -4.84 -17.33 27.13
CA LEU A 767 -3.60 -17.22 26.37
C LEU A 767 -2.89 -18.57 26.21
N GLY A 768 -2.92 -19.42 27.24
CA GLY A 768 -2.22 -20.71 27.23
C GLY A 768 -2.95 -21.85 26.51
N ARG A 769 -4.29 -21.85 26.53
CA ARG A 769 -5.10 -23.03 26.18
C ARG A 769 -6.18 -22.77 25.14
N TRP A 770 -6.60 -21.53 24.95
CA TRP A 770 -7.74 -21.19 24.10
C TRP A 770 -7.31 -21.13 22.64
N GLY A 771 -7.74 -22.11 21.86
CA GLY A 771 -7.28 -22.34 20.49
C GLY A 771 -7.89 -23.63 19.97
N ASP A 772 -7.53 -24.02 18.75
CA ASP A 772 -8.22 -25.12 18.06
C ASP A 772 -8.05 -26.46 18.79
N THR A 773 -9.14 -26.99 19.33
CA THR A 773 -9.20 -28.30 20.01
C THR A 773 -9.61 -29.41 19.05
N THR A 774 -9.75 -29.15 17.74
CA THR A 774 -10.04 -30.22 16.77
C THR A 774 -8.79 -31.07 16.57
N GLY A 775 -8.71 -32.12 17.39
CA GLY A 775 -7.61 -33.05 17.40
C GLY A 775 -7.36 -33.74 16.08
N ARG A 776 -6.13 -34.26 15.96
CA ARG A 776 -5.76 -35.41 15.12
C ARG A 776 -6.93 -36.39 15.03
N GLN A 777 -7.72 -36.35 13.95
CA GLN A 777 -8.35 -37.56 13.49
C GLN A 777 -7.22 -38.38 12.89
N SER A 778 -6.79 -39.37 13.65
CA SER A 778 -6.06 -40.52 13.13
C SER A 778 -6.75 -40.97 11.85
N ILE A 779 -6.11 -40.74 10.71
CA ILE A 779 -6.33 -41.56 9.54
C ILE A 779 -5.86 -42.94 9.99
N SER A 780 -6.81 -43.76 10.43
CA SER A 780 -6.61 -45.18 10.56
C SER A 780 -6.34 -45.69 9.15
N GLU A 781 -5.07 -45.81 8.79
CA GLU A 781 -4.64 -46.71 7.74
C GLU A 781 -4.96 -48.12 8.20
N ASP A 782 -6.13 -48.61 7.82
CA ASP A 782 -6.44 -50.03 7.76
C ASP A 782 -7.10 -50.29 6.41
N ASN A 783 -6.25 -50.55 5.41
CA ASN A 783 -6.35 -51.69 4.50
C ASN A 783 -5.28 -51.58 3.40
N SER A 784 -4.13 -52.21 3.57
CA SER A 784 -3.74 -53.36 2.73
C SER A 784 -2.35 -53.89 3.06
N SER A 785 -2.33 -55.19 3.35
CA SER A 785 -1.24 -56.17 3.13
C SER A 785 0.13 -55.92 3.78
N GLU A 786 0.39 -56.78 4.76
CA GLU A 786 1.70 -57.38 5.02
C GLU A 786 2.51 -57.60 3.73
N SER A 787 3.68 -56.99 3.65
CA SER A 787 4.87 -57.67 3.10
C SER A 787 6.10 -57.24 3.92
N SER A 788 6.27 -57.91 5.06
CA SER A 788 7.60 -58.07 5.64
C SER A 788 8.43 -58.95 4.69
N GLY A 789 9.47 -58.38 4.11
CA GLY A 789 10.43 -59.09 3.27
C GLY A 789 11.81 -58.44 3.38
N THR A 790 12.50 -58.79 4.46
CA THR A 790 13.92 -58.57 4.73
C THR A 790 14.83 -58.83 3.52
N MET A 791 15.89 -58.03 3.43
CA MET A 791 17.07 -58.33 2.63
C MET A 791 17.62 -59.72 2.93
N SER A 792 17.90 -60.50 1.87
CA SER A 792 19.10 -61.32 1.75
C SER A 792 19.17 -61.96 0.36
N ASP A 793 20.22 -61.61 -0.38
CA ASP A 793 20.75 -62.45 -1.44
C ASP A 793 21.37 -63.73 -0.86
N GLU A 794 21.41 -64.74 -1.73
CA GLU A 794 22.30 -65.91 -1.76
C GLU A 794 21.78 -67.30 -1.30
N GLU A 795 21.94 -68.23 -2.27
CA GLU A 795 22.15 -69.69 -2.20
C GLU A 795 20.99 -70.70 -2.25
N LYS A 796 20.89 -71.31 -3.45
CA LYS A 796 20.95 -72.76 -3.78
C LYS A 796 19.80 -73.74 -3.45
N GLU A 797 19.38 -74.37 -4.55
CA GLU A 797 19.21 -75.82 -4.80
C GLU A 797 18.10 -76.64 -4.11
N ASN A 798 17.40 -77.38 -4.98
CA ASN A 798 16.74 -78.69 -4.78
C ASN A 798 15.51 -78.71 -3.85
N SER A 799 14.49 -79.54 -4.03
CA SER A 799 14.11 -80.54 -5.04
C SER A 799 12.72 -81.03 -4.63
N GLU A 800 11.88 -81.31 -5.62
CA GLU A 800 10.92 -82.43 -5.67
C GLU A 800 9.81 -82.68 -4.62
N THR A 801 8.72 -83.19 -5.22
CA THR A 801 7.74 -84.19 -4.77
C THR A 801 6.52 -83.80 -3.91
N GLU A 802 5.37 -83.82 -4.62
CA GLU A 802 4.17 -84.65 -4.40
C GLU A 802 3.40 -84.59 -3.06
N GLY A 803 2.07 -84.45 -3.16
CA GLY A 803 1.19 -84.79 -2.04
C GLY A 803 -0.26 -84.31 -2.06
N ASN A 804 -1.03 -84.72 -3.07
CA ASN A 804 -2.44 -85.14 -3.03
C ASN A 804 -3.42 -84.76 -1.88
N VAL A 805 -4.61 -84.30 -2.33
CA VAL A 805 -5.98 -84.82 -2.01
C VAL A 805 -6.73 -84.27 -0.78
N SER A 806 -7.66 -83.36 -1.09
CA SER A 806 -9.14 -83.44 -0.94
C SER A 806 -9.88 -83.67 0.40
N LEU A 807 -10.91 -82.80 0.55
CA LEU A 807 -12.33 -83.05 0.90
C LEU A 807 -12.83 -83.04 2.37
N SER A 808 -13.67 -82.02 2.61
CA SER A 808 -15.03 -82.03 3.20
C SER A 808 -15.27 -82.47 4.66
N ASN A 809 -15.87 -81.59 5.49
CA ASN A 809 -17.32 -81.63 5.77
C ASN A 809 -17.83 -80.54 6.73
N THR A 810 -19.02 -80.05 6.35
CA THR A 810 -20.14 -79.39 7.05
C THR A 810 -20.30 -79.57 8.57
N VAL A 811 -20.68 -78.47 9.26
CA VAL A 811 -21.83 -78.37 10.20
C VAL A 811 -22.37 -76.93 10.21
N ALA A 812 -23.70 -76.79 10.22
CA ALA A 812 -24.44 -75.53 10.22
C ALA A 812 -24.99 -75.13 11.62
N GLU A 813 -25.24 -73.82 11.75
CA GLU A 813 -26.08 -73.06 12.72
C GLU A 813 -25.50 -72.66 14.10
N PRO A 814 -26.00 -71.57 14.76
CA PRO A 814 -26.90 -70.50 14.31
C PRO A 814 -26.44 -69.05 14.66
N ASN A 815 -27.16 -68.08 14.09
CA ASN A 815 -27.18 -66.64 14.40
C ASN A 815 -27.10 -66.29 15.90
N MET A 816 -26.10 -65.50 16.28
CA MET A 816 -26.19 -64.58 17.41
C MET A 816 -25.78 -63.17 16.98
N LYS A 817 -26.74 -62.24 17.10
CA LYS A 817 -26.57 -60.80 16.93
C LYS A 817 -25.44 -60.31 17.84
N LYS A 818 -24.36 -59.79 17.25
CA LYS A 818 -23.38 -58.95 17.96
C LYS A 818 -24.07 -57.63 18.37
N PRO A 819 -23.80 -57.12 19.58
CA PRO A 819 -24.38 -55.87 20.03
C PRO A 819 -23.86 -54.71 19.18
N GLU A 820 -24.75 -53.79 18.83
CA GLU A 820 -24.42 -52.46 18.30
C GLU A 820 -23.39 -51.82 19.23
N GLN A 821 -22.15 -51.70 18.77
CA GLN A 821 -21.19 -50.78 19.36
C GLN A 821 -21.71 -49.37 19.09
N ALA A 822 -22.35 -48.80 20.10
CA ALA A 822 -22.66 -47.38 20.16
C ALA A 822 -21.37 -46.60 19.88
N ARG A 823 -21.32 -45.96 18.71
CA ARG A 823 -20.37 -44.87 18.43
C ARG A 823 -20.67 -43.77 19.45
N SER A 824 -19.93 -43.75 20.56
CA SER A 824 -19.90 -42.62 21.49
C SER A 824 -19.34 -41.41 20.74
N SER A 825 -20.21 -40.60 20.16
CA SER A 825 -19.89 -39.23 19.74
C SER A 825 -19.48 -38.46 20.99
N ARG A 826 -18.18 -38.27 21.22
CA ARG A 826 -17.71 -37.40 22.30
C ARG A 826 -18.16 -35.98 21.98
N VAL A 827 -19.19 -35.50 22.68
CA VAL A 827 -19.63 -34.11 22.65
C VAL A 827 -18.46 -33.26 23.15
N GLN A 828 -17.96 -32.35 22.32
CA GLN A 828 -16.90 -31.42 22.74
C GLN A 828 -17.45 -30.48 23.84
N PRO A 829 -16.61 -30.10 24.82
CA PRO A 829 -17.03 -29.20 25.90
C PRO A 829 -17.46 -27.83 25.35
N LEU A 830 -18.37 -27.17 26.07
CA LEU A 830 -18.68 -25.76 25.89
C LEU A 830 -17.58 -24.94 26.57
N CYS A 831 -16.84 -24.15 25.80
CA CYS A 831 -15.77 -23.30 26.33
C CYS A 831 -16.31 -21.92 26.67
N VAL A 832 -16.16 -21.48 27.92
CA VAL A 832 -16.79 -20.26 28.45
C VAL A 832 -15.73 -19.38 29.10
N SER A 833 -15.62 -18.12 28.67
CA SER A 833 -14.69 -17.18 29.29
C SER A 833 -15.29 -16.56 30.55
N HIS A 834 -14.45 -16.13 31.50
CA HIS A 834 -14.83 -15.11 32.48
C HIS A 834 -15.17 -13.77 31.80
N VAL A 835 -15.70 -12.83 32.58
CA VAL A 835 -16.15 -11.52 32.05
C VAL A 835 -14.93 -10.68 31.69
N LEU A 836 -14.70 -10.49 30.38
CA LEU A 836 -13.56 -9.74 29.85
C LEU A 836 -13.83 -8.23 29.94
N GLY A 837 -13.12 -7.55 30.86
CA GLY A 837 -13.33 -6.15 31.22
C GLY A 837 -12.84 -5.09 30.24
N SER A 838 -12.09 -5.46 29.20
CA SER A 838 -11.50 -4.51 28.24
C SER A 838 -11.68 -4.95 26.78
N SER A 839 -11.69 -3.98 25.85
CA SER A 839 -11.70 -4.27 24.41
C SER A 839 -10.48 -5.10 23.99
N PHE A 840 -9.32 -4.83 24.59
CA PHE A 840 -8.10 -5.59 24.34
C PHE A 840 -8.30 -7.08 24.64
N LYS A 841 -8.70 -7.43 25.87
CA LYS A 841 -8.90 -8.83 26.27
C LYS A 841 -9.96 -9.51 25.40
N TYR A 842 -11.06 -8.80 25.14
CA TYR A 842 -12.14 -9.29 24.29
C TYR A 842 -11.68 -9.57 22.85
N ASN A 843 -10.98 -8.64 22.21
CA ASN A 843 -10.51 -8.82 20.83
C ASN A 843 -9.38 -9.86 20.77
N THR A 844 -8.49 -9.92 21.77
CA THR A 844 -7.53 -11.02 21.89
C THR A 844 -8.25 -12.37 21.96
N ALA A 845 -9.28 -12.50 22.79
CA ALA A 845 -10.07 -13.73 22.86
C ALA A 845 -10.67 -14.11 21.49
N LEU A 846 -11.16 -13.13 20.71
CA LEU A 846 -11.64 -13.35 19.34
C LEU A 846 -10.53 -13.78 18.37
N ALA A 847 -9.33 -13.19 18.47
CA ALA A 847 -8.19 -13.56 17.64
C ALA A 847 -7.70 -14.99 17.87
N LEU A 848 -7.85 -15.48 19.11
CA LEU A 848 -7.45 -16.84 19.50
C LEU A 848 -8.45 -17.92 19.06
N MET A 849 -9.63 -17.56 18.55
CA MET A 849 -10.68 -18.53 18.24
C MET A 849 -10.39 -19.26 16.92
N GLY A 850 -10.58 -20.58 16.93
CA GLY A 850 -10.60 -21.40 15.72
C GLY A 850 -11.88 -21.21 14.90
N ASP A 851 -12.16 -22.16 14.01
CA ASP A 851 -13.28 -22.06 13.05
C ASP A 851 -14.67 -22.37 13.66
N GLY A 852 -14.72 -22.72 14.94
CA GLY A 852 -15.96 -23.01 15.67
C GLY A 852 -16.91 -21.80 15.83
N PRO A 853 -18.20 -22.06 16.12
CA PRO A 853 -19.19 -21.00 16.35
C PRO A 853 -18.91 -20.24 17.65
N VAL A 854 -19.10 -18.92 17.58
CA VAL A 854 -18.81 -17.99 18.68
C VAL A 854 -20.07 -17.29 19.13
N PHE A 855 -20.37 -17.42 20.40
CA PHE A 855 -21.48 -16.78 21.07
C PHE A 855 -20.97 -15.65 21.96
N ILE A 856 -21.56 -14.47 21.83
CA ILE A 856 -21.22 -13.31 22.66
C ILE A 856 -22.36 -13.08 23.65
N ASN A 857 -22.01 -13.12 24.93
CA ASN A 857 -22.87 -12.67 26.01
C ASN A 857 -22.42 -11.27 26.47
N ARG A 858 -23.26 -10.24 26.27
CA ARG A 858 -22.94 -8.84 26.62
C ARG A 858 -23.50 -8.43 27.98
N GLY A 859 -23.86 -9.40 28.83
CA GLY A 859 -24.52 -9.15 30.11
C GLY A 859 -25.96 -8.65 29.96
N ASP A 860 -26.56 -8.83 28.79
CA ASP A 860 -27.98 -8.64 28.48
C ASP A 860 -28.75 -9.98 28.43
N SER A 861 -28.07 -11.08 28.72
CA SER A 861 -28.67 -12.40 28.85
C SER A 861 -28.17 -13.13 30.09
N CYS A 862 -28.97 -14.03 30.64
CA CYS A 862 -28.53 -14.91 31.70
C CYS A 862 -27.59 -15.99 31.16
N LEU A 863 -26.66 -16.44 32.01
CA LEU A 863 -25.68 -17.46 31.62
C LEU A 863 -26.34 -18.79 31.24
N THR A 864 -27.40 -19.21 31.94
CA THR A 864 -28.15 -20.44 31.61
C THR A 864 -28.65 -20.44 30.16
N CYS A 865 -29.36 -19.38 29.73
CA CYS A 865 -29.85 -19.31 28.34
C CYS A 865 -28.72 -19.20 27.31
N SER A 866 -27.56 -18.67 27.71
CA SER A 866 -26.38 -18.62 26.86
C SER A 866 -25.82 -20.02 26.62
N LEU A 867 -25.73 -20.83 27.68
CA LEU A 867 -25.28 -22.22 27.63
C LEU A 867 -26.25 -23.10 26.83
N GLU A 868 -27.56 -22.99 27.10
CA GLU A 868 -28.60 -23.73 26.38
C GLU A 868 -28.56 -23.43 24.88
N ARG A 869 -28.50 -22.14 24.49
CA ARG A 869 -28.42 -21.78 23.08
C ARG A 869 -27.17 -22.27 22.38
N ALA A 870 -26.02 -22.24 23.07
CA ALA A 870 -24.80 -22.81 22.52
C ALA A 870 -24.90 -24.34 22.43
N ALA A 871 -25.51 -25.01 23.41
CA ALA A 871 -25.74 -26.47 23.42
C ALA A 871 -26.69 -26.93 22.31
N ASP A 872 -27.73 -26.15 22.01
CA ASP A 872 -28.74 -26.49 21.01
C ASP A 872 -28.35 -26.08 19.58
N PHE A 873 -27.25 -25.33 19.42
CA PHE A 873 -26.84 -24.82 18.11
C PHE A 873 -26.42 -25.95 17.16
N LYS A 874 -27.14 -26.10 16.05
CA LYS A 874 -26.83 -27.03 14.97
C LYS A 874 -26.22 -26.26 13.80
N THR A 875 -25.05 -26.68 13.35
CA THR A 875 -24.44 -26.19 12.10
C THR A 875 -25.21 -26.75 10.90
N GLU A 876 -25.29 -26.01 9.80
CA GLU A 876 -26.02 -26.41 8.57
C GLU A 876 -25.52 -27.73 7.96
N ASN A 877 -24.28 -28.13 8.26
CA ASN A 877 -23.67 -29.39 7.81
C ASN A 877 -23.81 -30.55 8.82
N GLY A 878 -24.56 -30.39 9.92
CA GLY A 878 -24.80 -31.45 10.90
C GLY A 878 -23.56 -31.93 11.69
N THR A 879 -22.39 -31.31 11.49
CA THR A 879 -21.16 -31.65 12.20
C THR A 879 -21.17 -31.06 13.61
N GLN A 880 -21.47 -31.91 14.60
CA GLN A 880 -21.42 -31.58 16.04
C GLN A 880 -19.99 -31.52 16.62
N ASN A 881 -18.95 -31.61 15.79
CA ASN A 881 -17.58 -31.91 16.22
C ASN A 881 -16.66 -30.68 16.41
N HIS A 882 -17.18 -29.46 16.34
CA HIS A 882 -16.39 -28.24 16.58
C HIS A 882 -16.71 -27.63 17.94
N GLY A 883 -15.67 -27.15 18.63
CA GLY A 883 -15.78 -26.54 19.94
C GLY A 883 -16.65 -25.29 19.86
N ARG A 884 -17.58 -25.14 20.80
CA ARG A 884 -18.49 -23.99 20.86
C ARG A 884 -18.05 -23.05 21.95
N TRP A 885 -17.90 -21.78 21.61
CA TRP A 885 -17.26 -20.81 22.48
C TRP A 885 -18.22 -19.72 22.91
N ILE A 886 -18.31 -19.46 24.21
CA ILE A 886 -19.08 -18.36 24.80
C ILE A 886 -18.10 -17.33 25.37
N VAL A 887 -18.08 -16.14 24.77
CA VAL A 887 -17.26 -15.01 25.22
C VAL A 887 -18.13 -14.05 26.02
N ASN A 888 -17.84 -13.94 27.32
CA ASN A 888 -18.52 -13.02 28.23
C ASN A 888 -17.83 -11.65 28.22
N LYS A 889 -18.59 -10.59 27.96
CA LYS A 889 -18.08 -9.21 27.82
C LYS A 889 -18.84 -8.21 28.69
N VAL A 890 -18.13 -7.24 29.27
CA VAL A 890 -18.75 -6.09 29.97
C VAL A 890 -19.52 -5.19 28.99
N ARG A 891 -20.67 -4.64 29.40
CA ARG A 891 -21.37 -3.59 28.65
C ARG A 891 -20.45 -2.38 28.48
N ASP A 892 -20.06 -2.14 27.24
CA ASP A 892 -19.16 -1.07 26.78
C ASP A 892 -17.83 -0.97 27.55
N PRO A 893 -16.80 -1.74 27.15
CA PRO A 893 -15.51 -1.70 27.82
C PRO A 893 -14.84 -0.31 27.72
N VAL A 894 -14.21 0.10 28.82
CA VAL A 894 -13.34 1.28 28.86
C VAL A 894 -12.13 1.03 27.96
N ARG A 895 -11.71 2.05 27.19
CA ARG A 895 -10.44 2.03 26.47
C ARG A 895 -9.31 1.86 27.48
N GLN A 896 -8.68 0.70 27.51
CA GLN A 896 -7.50 0.44 28.32
C GLN A 896 -6.42 -0.10 27.40
N LEU A 897 -5.34 0.67 27.26
CA LEU A 897 -4.14 0.14 26.64
C LEU A 897 -3.50 -0.85 27.62
N PRO A 898 -3.12 -2.06 27.18
CA PRO A 898 -2.28 -2.95 27.99
C PRO A 898 -0.96 -2.25 28.37
N ARG A 899 -0.37 -2.62 29.50
CA ARG A 899 0.95 -2.12 29.88
C ARG A 899 2.00 -2.71 28.93
N SER A 900 3.00 -1.92 28.54
CA SER A 900 4.14 -2.44 27.79
C SER A 900 4.98 -3.34 28.71
N THR A 901 5.44 -4.49 28.19
CA THR A 901 6.42 -5.31 28.92
C THR A 901 7.78 -4.59 28.87
N PRO A 902 8.39 -4.17 30.00
CA PRO A 902 9.80 -3.80 29.98
C PRO A 902 10.61 -5.03 29.60
N ARG A 903 11.54 -4.92 28.63
CA ARG A 903 12.45 -6.03 28.37
C ARG A 903 13.30 -6.29 29.63
N LEU A 904 13.42 -7.57 30.02
CA LEU A 904 14.29 -8.00 31.12
C LEU A 904 15.71 -7.47 30.88
N LYS A 905 16.13 -6.48 31.68
CA LYS A 905 17.55 -6.13 31.81
C LYS A 905 18.29 -7.36 32.32
N GLY A 906 19.24 -7.86 31.53
CA GLY A 906 20.22 -8.82 32.01
C GLY A 906 20.88 -8.26 33.27
N SER A 907 20.59 -8.89 34.41
CA SER A 907 21.05 -8.47 35.72
C SER A 907 22.57 -8.66 35.83
N ARG A 908 23.35 -7.59 35.67
CA ARG A 908 24.70 -7.50 36.24
C ARG A 908 24.58 -7.20 37.73
N LYS A 909 24.77 -8.21 38.58
CA LYS A 909 25.16 -8.02 39.98
C LYS A 909 26.66 -8.25 40.12
N ALA A 910 27.29 -7.30 40.80
CA ALA A 910 28.71 -7.14 41.03
C ALA A 910 29.29 -8.11 42.09
N GLY A 911 30.61 -8.29 42.06
CA GLY A 911 31.40 -8.88 43.14
C GLY A 911 32.92 -8.90 42.91
N LEU A 912 33.58 -7.76 43.19
CA LEU A 912 34.88 -7.57 43.88
C LEU A 912 36.24 -8.19 43.44
N LEU A 913 37.29 -7.36 43.68
CA LEU A 913 38.76 -7.56 43.74
C LEU A 913 39.53 -7.37 42.42
N GLU A 914 40.14 -6.20 42.16
CA GLU A 914 41.47 -5.68 42.61
C GLU A 914 42.68 -6.24 41.84
N ASP A 915 43.42 -5.30 41.22
CA ASP A 915 44.84 -5.25 40.87
C ASP A 915 45.56 -6.44 40.20
N ALA A 916 46.11 -6.21 38.99
CA ALA A 916 47.56 -6.07 38.78
C ALA A 916 47.96 -6.13 37.28
N SER A 917 48.60 -5.04 36.86
CA SER A 917 49.61 -4.84 35.82
C SER A 917 50.28 -6.02 35.07
N ARG A 918 50.51 -5.75 33.76
CA ARG A 918 51.81 -5.78 33.01
C ARG A 918 52.32 -7.04 32.28
N ILE A 919 52.69 -6.78 31.01
CA ILE A 919 53.91 -7.18 30.25
C ILE A 919 53.81 -8.30 29.17
N LYS A 920 54.01 -7.87 27.90
CA LYS A 920 54.82 -8.39 26.75
C LYS A 920 54.63 -9.85 26.28
N SER A 921 55.03 -10.27 25.08
CA SER A 921 55.23 -9.77 23.71
C SER A 921 55.59 -11.02 22.86
N ASP A 922 55.45 -10.89 21.54
CA ASP A 922 56.15 -11.62 20.46
C ASP A 922 55.56 -12.90 19.82
N ASP A 923 55.32 -12.70 18.51
CA ASP A 923 55.73 -13.48 17.32
C ASP A 923 55.04 -14.79 16.88
N GLY A 924 54.50 -14.74 15.65
CA GLY A 924 54.95 -15.68 14.60
C GLY A 924 53.92 -16.44 13.76
N SER A 925 53.45 -15.83 12.66
CA SER A 925 53.21 -16.39 11.30
C SER A 925 52.23 -17.55 11.00
N GLY A 926 51.40 -17.36 9.96
CA GLY A 926 51.13 -18.42 8.96
C GLY A 926 49.67 -18.69 8.50
N LEU A 927 49.17 -17.87 7.56
CA LEU A 927 48.21 -18.14 6.45
C LEU A 927 47.28 -19.38 6.45
N GLY A 928 45.97 -19.14 6.23
CA GLY A 928 45.09 -20.12 5.55
C GLY A 928 43.57 -20.05 5.80
N VAL A 929 42.89 -19.15 5.08
CA VAL A 929 41.47 -19.15 4.61
C VAL A 929 40.33 -19.52 5.58
N ASP A 930 39.49 -18.49 5.79
CA ASP A 930 38.25 -18.38 6.54
C ASP A 930 37.13 -19.36 6.14
N VAL A 931 36.59 -20.07 7.14
CA VAL A 931 35.14 -20.19 7.48
C VAL A 931 35.08 -20.90 8.84
N THR A 932 34.74 -20.21 9.93
CA THR A 932 33.82 -20.70 10.99
C THR A 932 33.66 -19.72 12.15
N VAL A 933 32.40 -19.49 12.52
CA VAL A 933 31.84 -19.57 13.89
C VAL A 933 32.80 -19.18 15.02
N MET A 934 32.53 -18.04 15.66
CA MET A 934 33.08 -17.75 16.99
C MET A 934 31.96 -17.74 18.03
N GLU A 935 31.90 -18.87 18.73
CA GLU A 935 31.49 -18.98 20.11
C GLU A 935 32.19 -17.91 20.97
N ILE A 936 31.44 -17.34 21.92
CA ILE A 936 32.04 -16.79 23.14
C ILE A 936 31.52 -17.67 24.27
N VAL A 937 32.38 -18.59 24.71
CA VAL A 937 32.28 -19.35 25.95
C VAL A 937 33.11 -18.62 27.00
N GLU A 938 32.56 -18.46 28.20
CA GLU A 938 33.26 -18.96 29.38
C GLU A 938 32.58 -20.26 29.84
#